data_AF-A0A2S7PM42-F1
#
_entry.id   AF-A0A2S7PM42-F1
#
_cell.length_a   1.000
_cell.length_b   1.000
_cell.length_c   1.000
_cell.angle_alpha   90.00
_cell.angle_beta   90.00
_cell.angle_gamma   90.00
#
_symmetry.space_group_name_H-M   'P 1'
#
loop_
_entity.id
_entity.type
_entity.pdbx_description
1 polymer ?
#
loop_
_entity_poly.entity_id
_entity_poly.type
_entity_poly.pdbx_seq_one_letter_code
_entity_poly.pdbx_strand_id
1 'polypeptide(L)'
;MAFVGSLSYIINHVFLPPKLPQKDDSHFENDITLGEQCKAALGLFQAHLSAKQRWKWSVCMKMVDKMLALRDPCGDMMLEEVGNSFVEMDIGEVLTFHIRGQNAGLIVRKLPEHFTFESFELSPTTNSVMTTKGRLRRCFPGPAIALAHDRIRESSFCEALAQILTSLDTNTPVEAWPVVSKAESKTIEVRDTVHPKFVTEMLTGMLRAIGRPLEVNRIHKRTRDDVLWNETLKPWRRSPFWLLLRIALQTNLASDEGDHKDYKSFMIFFMAHILHLALQRSTSSDILFIMAAKISRRILKLTPGDQQPWMQDVSRVVEAAHRELTERWCLVEQNPDPLGICQAWDAARLSFHPDTELSLSNLRPYLDCIQTRLDVPSNTSEYNVICTPRIDWDEQRHPQFDRLLVGSDDQARLSLLDLDLWVQKSLEEWLSINLTAQTTGVVLKGLIENYVKAATTVYEENPEETSLMLLTTMELWISLDKCAIYQYPLLKNYEPGFPHSLFDPLLLPKRVQMKRLIRIEKYVQERRDNSCYPSSLIFQDTSNPKSLAVQYFEQSPHHQRLKDDIEVAATNERVKKKVELEVNTKEHRSLLQRFNSLNHDEGTPVWRDITFTLLEDCFSPQTASSSSSSSSCNAYTLRNFSGLSDYVHCETSRLQLASVAKPYVVAHYRSMKIPQANEGNICVNNGLHYSIYDTKSSQWTTELLNRCDLTRICTFQLPSSSHHTLQYALDGTTHTSNEVLAWQADCPRNLNLHEFYAFAMLRSGHRLQWRNIAREMMARILNFSHEATYMLIVQAAWQAGCPGAAGYSRDSHIDLEEEEFGMSLLSALEVALQSVEGNWQGAVALRTFVVLATRLLSLSVHQTIHKNCYLFLKRARYVSLKWLRELVQLLREGQDVEESTVLNLRALEMALICHGTFDVDNIHFSALLESNEDVAAITECCIIIHDRCPVTTQHLASFLKILLRRFERLSHLLEATLRCKILQDQSGIDSTIQKIWPGYRPGSSWTAVSKLNERWLTSQTSADGSYLPFCVHYNVLDGSLLVNGLPLTRLPRSYELHDTYTRLFDKVNYLLKYE
;
A
#
# COMPACT_ATOMS: atom_id res chain seq x y z
N MET A 1 30.51 44.31 -8.77
CA MET A 1 30.00 42.93 -8.94
C MET A 1 30.62 41.94 -7.95
N ALA A 2 31.94 41.97 -7.69
CA ALA A 2 32.61 41.01 -6.79
C ALA A 2 31.96 40.87 -5.39
N PHE A 3 31.70 41.98 -4.68
CA PHE A 3 31.07 41.95 -3.34
C PHE A 3 29.61 41.43 -3.33
N VAL A 4 28.89 41.52 -4.47
CA VAL A 4 27.51 41.02 -4.58
C VAL A 4 27.48 39.48 -4.67
N GLY A 5 28.47 38.89 -5.36
CA GLY A 5 28.65 37.43 -5.41
C GLY A 5 28.95 36.84 -4.04
N SER A 6 29.80 37.50 -3.25
CA SER A 6 30.18 37.03 -1.91
C SER A 6 29.04 37.10 -0.90
N LEU A 7 28.13 38.09 -0.99
CA LEU A 7 26.96 38.14 -0.11
C LEU A 7 25.97 37.00 -0.38
N SER A 8 25.73 36.67 -1.66
CA SER A 8 24.87 35.53 -2.05
C SER A 8 25.43 34.21 -1.51
N TYR A 9 26.75 34.00 -1.61
CA TYR A 9 27.44 32.86 -1.00
C TYR A 9 27.16 32.78 0.51
N ILE A 10 27.37 33.88 1.25
CA ILE A 10 27.12 33.92 2.71
C ILE A 10 25.66 33.58 3.01
N ILE A 11 24.70 34.13 2.26
CA ILE A 11 23.26 33.85 2.44
C ILE A 11 22.98 32.35 2.22
N ASN A 12 23.48 31.75 1.15
CA ASN A 12 23.26 30.34 0.82
C ASN A 12 23.78 29.42 1.94
N HIS A 13 24.98 29.69 2.47
CA HIS A 13 25.62 28.82 3.46
C HIS A 13 25.15 29.06 4.90
N VAL A 14 24.84 30.31 5.28
CA VAL A 14 24.37 30.69 6.62
C VAL A 14 22.87 30.41 6.76
N PHE A 15 22.05 30.91 5.83
CA PHE A 15 20.59 30.83 5.93
C PHE A 15 20.03 29.56 5.33
N LEU A 16 20.61 28.99 4.27
CA LEU A 16 20.01 27.89 3.49
C LEU A 16 18.57 28.21 3.03
N PRO A 17 18.39 29.12 2.05
CA PRO A 17 17.09 29.36 1.42
C PRO A 17 16.59 28.10 0.69
N PRO A 18 15.28 28.01 0.35
CA PRO A 18 14.74 26.86 -0.38
C PRO A 18 15.38 26.64 -1.75
N LYS A 19 15.72 27.72 -2.47
CA LYS A 19 16.42 27.67 -3.75
C LYS A 19 17.92 27.85 -3.53
N LEU A 20 18.66 26.75 -3.59
CA LEU A 20 20.12 26.71 -3.46
C LEU A 20 20.79 26.57 -4.84
N PRO A 21 22.09 26.95 -4.97
CA PRO A 21 22.83 26.74 -6.20
C PRO A 21 22.90 25.25 -6.58
N GLN A 22 22.96 24.97 -7.88
CA GLN A 22 23.06 23.60 -8.43
C GLN A 22 24.48 23.24 -8.89
N LYS A 23 25.45 24.13 -8.62
CA LYS A 23 26.86 23.99 -8.95
C LYS A 23 27.71 24.48 -7.79
N ASP A 24 28.90 23.90 -7.65
CA ASP A 24 29.91 24.34 -6.68
C ASP A 24 30.13 25.86 -6.76
N ASP A 25 29.98 26.52 -5.61
CA ASP A 25 30.21 27.96 -5.41
C ASP A 25 31.38 28.22 -4.44
N SER A 26 32.14 27.17 -4.11
CA SER A 26 33.30 27.28 -3.22
C SER A 26 34.44 28.04 -3.89
N HIS A 27 34.77 29.19 -3.31
CA HIS A 27 35.91 30.01 -3.70
C HIS A 27 36.54 30.58 -2.44
N PHE A 28 37.87 30.61 -2.35
CA PHE A 28 38.56 31.02 -1.12
C PHE A 28 38.23 32.47 -0.72
N GLU A 29 38.07 33.37 -1.69
CA GLU A 29 37.66 34.77 -1.46
C GLU A 29 36.29 34.87 -0.75
N ASN A 30 35.37 33.96 -1.06
CA ASN A 30 34.05 33.91 -0.44
C ASN A 30 34.14 33.42 1.01
N ASP A 31 35.02 32.46 1.29
CA ASP A 31 35.31 32.01 2.66
C ASP A 31 36.01 33.11 3.49
N ILE A 32 36.98 33.81 2.91
CA ILE A 32 37.61 34.99 3.54
C ILE A 32 36.55 36.03 3.87
N THR A 33 35.71 36.40 2.91
CA THR A 33 34.63 37.37 3.12
C THR A 33 33.67 36.91 4.21
N LEU A 34 33.30 35.62 4.26
CA LEU A 34 32.47 35.06 5.34
C LEU A 34 33.15 35.18 6.71
N GLY A 35 34.46 34.92 6.78
CA GLY A 35 35.27 35.09 8.00
C GLY A 35 35.36 36.55 8.44
N GLU A 36 35.59 37.48 7.52
CA GLU A 36 35.61 38.93 7.79
C GLU A 36 34.26 39.42 8.32
N GLN A 37 33.15 38.98 7.72
CA GLN A 37 31.82 39.32 8.24
C GLN A 37 31.56 38.71 9.62
N CYS A 38 32.07 37.51 9.88
CA CYS A 38 32.01 36.92 11.22
C CYS A 38 32.83 37.72 12.24
N LYS A 39 34.03 38.19 11.86
CA LYS A 39 34.89 39.05 12.68
C LYS A 39 34.23 40.40 12.97
N ALA A 40 33.68 41.05 11.96
CA ALA A 40 32.95 42.31 12.10
C ALA A 40 31.76 42.16 13.06
N ALA A 41 30.97 41.10 12.90
CA ALA A 41 29.85 40.82 13.79
C ALA A 41 30.28 40.49 15.23
N LEU A 42 31.40 39.80 15.43
CA LEU A 42 31.97 39.56 16.77
C LEU A 42 32.34 40.89 17.46
N GLY A 43 32.97 41.81 16.74
CA GLY A 43 33.31 43.15 17.25
C GLY A 43 32.08 43.95 17.65
N LEU A 44 31.05 43.97 16.79
CA LEU A 44 29.77 44.62 17.10
C LEU A 44 29.07 43.96 18.28
N PHE A 45 29.03 42.63 18.33
CA PHE A 45 28.40 41.90 19.44
C PHE A 45 29.08 42.18 20.78
N GLN A 46 30.42 42.26 20.78
CA GLN A 46 31.21 42.53 21.98
C GLN A 46 30.88 43.89 22.62
N ALA A 47 30.48 44.88 21.82
CA ALA A 47 30.07 46.20 22.30
C ALA A 47 28.85 46.13 23.24
N HIS A 48 27.99 45.12 23.08
CA HIS A 48 26.79 44.91 23.92
C HIS A 48 27.06 44.14 25.21
N LEU A 49 28.28 43.66 25.43
CA LEU A 49 28.60 42.77 26.55
C LEU A 49 29.27 43.51 27.70
N SER A 50 29.02 43.01 28.92
CA SER A 50 29.65 43.48 30.15
C SER A 50 31.16 43.20 30.16
N ALA A 51 31.94 44.01 30.88
CA ALA A 51 33.40 43.86 30.95
C ALA A 51 33.85 42.43 31.37
N LYS A 52 33.08 41.77 32.25
CA LYS A 52 33.33 40.40 32.72
C LYS A 52 33.19 39.33 31.62
N GLN A 53 32.38 39.58 30.60
CA GLN A 53 32.14 38.65 29.50
C GLN A 53 33.09 38.90 28.31
N ARG A 54 33.57 40.14 28.12
CA ARG A 54 34.33 40.57 26.93
C ARG A 54 35.58 39.76 26.63
N TRP A 55 36.28 39.24 27.64
CA TRP A 55 37.55 38.51 27.45
C TRP A 55 37.35 37.20 26.66
N LYS A 56 36.26 36.46 26.88
CA LYS A 56 35.97 35.21 26.16
C LYS A 56 35.70 35.47 24.67
N TRP A 57 35.09 36.61 24.37
CA TRP A 57 34.80 37.05 23.00
C TRP A 57 36.02 37.63 22.29
N SER A 58 36.93 38.29 23.03
CA SER A 58 38.19 38.74 22.43
C SER A 58 39.07 37.57 21.98
N VAL A 59 39.04 36.44 22.70
CA VAL A 59 39.70 35.20 22.24
C VAL A 59 39.09 34.71 20.93
N CYS A 60 37.76 34.68 20.81
CA CYS A 60 37.09 34.29 19.56
C CYS A 60 37.41 35.24 18.40
N MET A 61 37.46 36.54 18.66
CA MET A 61 37.80 37.54 17.65
C MET A 61 39.26 37.41 17.18
N LYS A 62 40.21 37.27 18.12
CA LYS A 62 41.62 36.98 17.81
C LYS A 62 41.79 35.66 17.04
N MET A 63 41.04 34.62 17.41
CA MET A 63 41.06 33.32 16.72
C MET A 63 40.63 33.46 15.26
N VAL A 64 39.52 34.16 14.97
CA VAL A 64 39.06 34.39 13.59
C VAL A 64 40.05 35.29 12.84
N ASP A 65 40.60 36.30 13.51
CA ASP A 65 41.60 37.20 12.93
C ASP A 65 42.88 36.47 12.51
N LYS A 66 43.47 35.67 13.40
CA LYS A 66 44.62 34.83 13.09
C LYS A 66 44.28 33.81 12.01
N MET A 67 43.11 33.17 12.06
CA MET A 67 42.66 32.24 11.02
C MET A 67 42.62 32.86 9.61
N LEU A 68 42.33 34.17 9.50
CA LEU A 68 42.38 34.91 8.23
C LEU A 68 43.81 35.35 7.88
N ALA A 69 44.59 35.80 8.86
CA ALA A 69 45.96 36.29 8.67
C ALA A 69 46.98 35.18 8.30
N LEU A 70 46.66 33.92 8.59
CA LEU A 70 47.49 32.76 8.23
C LEU A 70 47.54 32.48 6.72
N ARG A 71 46.74 33.18 5.91
CA ARG A 71 46.61 32.92 4.47
C ARG A 71 47.05 34.12 3.64
N ASP A 72 47.70 33.83 2.52
CA ASP A 72 48.09 34.84 1.54
C ASP A 72 46.88 35.33 0.72
N PRO A 73 47.05 36.35 -0.16
CA PRO A 73 45.97 36.82 -1.03
C PRO A 73 45.45 35.80 -2.04
N CYS A 74 46.18 34.70 -2.30
CA CYS A 74 45.73 33.57 -3.12
C CYS A 74 44.95 32.53 -2.30
N GLY A 75 44.89 32.73 -0.99
CA GLY A 75 44.20 31.88 -0.03
C GLY A 75 45.03 30.72 0.46
N ASP A 76 46.34 30.62 0.17
CA ASP A 76 47.22 29.54 0.61
C ASP A 76 47.82 29.82 2.00
N MET A 77 48.03 28.77 2.81
CA MET A 77 48.63 28.95 4.14
C MET A 77 50.10 29.36 4.05
N MET A 78 50.46 30.44 4.73
CA MET A 78 51.83 30.96 4.76
C MET A 78 52.66 30.23 5.83
N LEU A 79 53.73 29.54 5.40
CA LEU A 79 54.56 28.71 6.27
C LEU A 79 55.12 29.49 7.48
N GLU A 80 55.66 30.68 7.24
CA GLU A 80 56.25 31.52 8.29
C GLU A 80 55.20 31.97 9.31
N GLU A 81 54.02 32.41 8.84
CA GLU A 81 52.93 32.85 9.72
C GLU A 81 52.35 31.71 10.56
N VAL A 82 52.26 30.49 10.01
CA VAL A 82 51.85 29.28 10.74
C VAL A 82 52.85 28.98 11.86
N GLY A 83 54.15 28.99 11.55
CA GLY A 83 55.22 28.76 12.53
C GLY A 83 55.23 29.81 13.63
N ASN A 84 55.21 31.10 13.26
CA ASN A 84 55.20 32.22 14.19
C ASN A 84 53.97 32.16 15.10
N SER A 85 52.80 31.82 14.56
CA SER A 85 51.57 31.74 15.34
C SER A 85 51.66 30.71 16.46
N PHE A 86 52.32 29.56 16.28
CA PHE A 86 52.49 28.59 17.38
C PHE A 86 53.37 29.11 18.52
N VAL A 87 54.41 29.87 18.19
CA VAL A 87 55.37 30.42 19.15
C VAL A 87 54.77 31.60 19.92
N GLU A 88 54.02 32.46 19.22
CA GLU A 88 53.42 33.69 19.76
C GLU A 88 52.16 33.46 20.60
N MET A 89 51.54 32.27 20.54
CA MET A 89 50.30 32.00 21.29
C MET A 89 50.45 32.29 22.79
N ASP A 90 49.52 33.02 23.38
CA ASP A 90 49.41 33.19 24.83
C ASP A 90 48.54 32.09 25.47
N ILE A 91 48.67 31.88 26.79
CA ILE A 91 47.82 30.93 27.52
C ILE A 91 46.35 31.36 27.39
N GLY A 92 45.50 30.43 26.96
CA GLY A 92 44.07 30.65 26.70
C GLY A 92 43.75 31.03 25.25
N GLU A 93 44.77 31.24 24.39
CA GLU A 93 44.55 31.52 22.97
C GLU A 93 44.31 30.26 22.15
N VAL A 94 43.68 30.46 20.99
CA VAL A 94 43.19 29.40 20.11
C VAL A 94 43.49 29.73 18.66
N LEU A 95 44.10 28.78 17.95
CA LEU A 95 44.28 28.80 16.51
C LEU A 95 43.31 27.82 15.86
N THR A 96 42.81 28.17 14.69
CA THR A 96 41.90 27.32 13.92
C THR A 96 42.38 27.26 12.47
N PHE A 97 42.59 26.06 11.97
CA PHE A 97 43.08 25.81 10.62
C PHE A 97 41.99 25.10 9.81
N HIS A 98 41.62 25.70 8.68
CA HIS A 98 40.93 25.00 7.60
C HIS A 98 42.01 24.33 6.76
N ILE A 99 42.07 23.01 6.64
CA ILE A 99 43.05 22.32 5.80
C ILE A 99 42.31 21.85 4.54
N ARG A 100 42.31 22.70 3.52
CA ARG A 100 41.45 22.56 2.32
C ARG A 100 41.74 21.27 1.57
N GLY A 101 43.02 21.01 1.31
CA GLY A 101 43.47 19.81 0.62
C GLY A 101 43.14 18.49 1.32
N GLN A 102 42.66 18.52 2.57
CA GLN A 102 42.29 17.34 3.36
C GLN A 102 40.86 17.37 3.89
N ASN A 103 40.01 18.33 3.51
CA ASN A 103 38.63 18.38 4.04
C ASN A 103 38.57 18.30 5.59
N ALA A 104 39.55 18.92 6.26
CA ALA A 104 39.77 18.75 7.69
C ALA A 104 39.84 20.10 8.41
N GLY A 105 39.32 20.11 9.63
CA GLY A 105 39.50 21.19 10.59
C GLY A 105 40.49 20.76 11.66
N LEU A 106 41.37 21.67 12.06
CA LEU A 106 42.27 21.51 13.19
C LEU A 106 42.12 22.72 14.13
N ILE A 107 41.78 22.48 15.39
CA ILE A 107 41.77 23.51 16.43
C ILE A 107 42.96 23.25 17.35
N VAL A 108 43.76 24.28 17.60
CA VAL A 108 44.89 24.22 18.52
C VAL A 108 44.67 25.19 19.67
N ARG A 109 44.73 24.72 20.90
CA ARG A 109 44.54 25.56 22.09
C ARG A 109 45.79 25.51 22.96
N LYS A 110 46.21 26.66 23.48
CA LYS A 110 47.28 26.72 24.49
C LYS A 110 46.66 26.77 25.87
N LEU A 111 46.70 25.65 26.59
CA LEU A 111 46.25 25.56 27.98
C LEU A 111 47.45 25.79 28.93
N PRO A 112 47.23 26.04 30.23
CA PRO A 112 48.32 26.31 31.18
C PRO A 112 49.38 25.20 31.24
N GLU A 113 48.99 23.94 31.06
CA GLU A 113 49.89 22.79 31.19
C GLU A 113 50.41 22.26 29.84
N HIS A 114 49.63 22.38 28.78
CA HIS A 114 49.89 21.74 27.48
C HIS A 114 49.15 22.43 26.33
N PHE A 115 49.51 22.11 25.09
CA PHE A 115 48.73 22.41 23.91
C PHE A 115 47.77 21.27 23.60
N THR A 116 46.56 21.58 23.14
CA THR A 116 45.61 20.58 22.61
C THR A 116 45.49 20.71 21.10
N PHE A 117 45.52 19.58 20.39
CA PHE A 117 45.31 19.48 18.95
C PHE A 117 44.05 18.66 18.70
N GLU A 118 43.02 19.31 18.18
CA GLU A 118 41.68 18.77 17.97
C GLU A 118 41.39 18.66 16.47
N SER A 119 41.46 17.46 15.89
CA SER A 119 41.26 17.24 14.46
C SER A 119 39.89 16.63 14.14
N PHE A 120 39.28 17.01 13.02
CA PHE A 120 37.99 16.48 12.57
C PHE A 120 37.72 16.70 11.08
N GLU A 121 36.85 15.87 10.51
CA GLU A 121 36.36 16.00 9.13
C GLU A 121 35.37 17.18 9.00
N LEU A 122 35.43 17.95 7.91
CA LEU A 122 34.49 19.07 7.69
C LEU A 122 33.29 18.68 6.83
N SER A 123 33.49 18.07 5.67
CA SER A 123 32.41 17.64 4.78
C SER A 123 32.25 16.12 4.77
N PRO A 124 31.06 15.58 5.03
CA PRO A 124 30.81 14.14 4.99
C PRO A 124 30.72 13.63 3.54
N THR A 125 30.85 12.32 3.36
CA THR A 125 30.69 11.71 2.03
C THR A 125 29.29 11.91 1.44
N THR A 126 29.20 11.95 0.11
CA THR A 126 27.95 12.07 -0.66
C THR A 126 26.96 10.99 -0.26
N ASN A 127 27.43 9.75 -0.12
CA ASN A 127 26.62 8.64 0.35
C ASN A 127 26.05 8.90 1.75
N SER A 128 26.85 9.41 2.69
CA SER A 128 26.39 9.73 4.04
C SER A 128 25.32 10.82 4.05
N VAL A 129 25.42 11.81 3.17
CA VAL A 129 24.40 12.86 3.03
C VAL A 129 23.11 12.29 2.44
N MET A 130 23.20 11.57 1.31
CA MET A 130 22.03 11.11 0.54
C MET A 130 21.27 9.95 1.19
N THR A 131 21.95 9.06 1.91
CA THR A 131 21.32 7.90 2.56
C THR A 131 20.72 8.23 3.92
N THR A 132 21.14 9.34 4.54
CA THR A 132 20.66 9.71 5.88
C THR A 132 19.21 10.18 5.83
N LYS A 133 18.30 9.38 6.40
CA LYS A 133 16.92 9.81 6.66
C LYS A 133 16.89 10.80 7.82
N GLY A 134 16.56 12.07 7.55
CA GLY A 134 16.45 13.13 8.55
C GLY A 134 17.64 14.10 8.58
N ARG A 135 18.42 14.13 9.67
CA ARG A 135 19.60 15.02 9.82
C ARG A 135 20.82 14.22 10.25
N LEU A 136 21.90 14.35 9.48
CA LEU A 136 23.19 13.71 9.78
C LEU A 136 23.74 14.24 11.10
N ARG A 137 23.90 13.37 12.10
CA ARG A 137 24.47 13.71 13.40
C ARG A 137 25.96 13.42 13.38
N ARG A 138 26.77 14.44 13.66
CA ARG A 138 28.24 14.34 13.71
C ARG A 138 28.75 14.90 15.03
N CYS A 139 29.81 14.29 15.55
CA CYS A 139 30.43 14.63 16.82
C CYS A 139 31.73 15.40 16.57
N PHE A 140 31.95 16.49 17.31
CA PHE A 140 33.09 17.39 17.14
C PHE A 140 33.63 17.87 18.50
N PRO A 141 34.95 18.10 18.64
CA PRO A 141 35.99 17.66 17.71
C PRO A 141 36.13 16.12 17.70
N GLY A 142 36.96 15.61 16.79
CA GLY A 142 37.28 14.19 16.72
C GLY A 142 38.32 13.80 17.78
N PRO A 143 39.39 13.07 17.42
CA PRO A 143 40.52 12.83 18.31
C PRO A 143 41.16 14.15 18.78
N ALA A 144 41.54 14.19 20.05
CA ALA A 144 42.30 15.30 20.62
C ALA A 144 43.60 14.78 21.25
N ILE A 145 44.71 15.48 20.98
CA ILE A 145 46.04 15.11 21.48
C ILE A 145 46.60 16.27 22.30
N ALA A 146 47.11 15.97 23.50
CA ALA A 146 47.82 16.90 24.34
C ALA A 146 49.35 16.81 24.10
N LEU A 147 49.99 17.96 23.91
CA LEU A 147 51.44 18.09 23.77
C LEU A 147 52.02 19.05 24.81
N ALA A 148 53.13 18.67 25.42
CA ALA A 148 53.82 19.51 26.38
C ALA A 148 54.44 20.75 25.71
N HIS A 149 54.57 21.83 26.48
CA HIS A 149 55.05 23.12 25.99
C HIS A 149 56.48 23.10 25.44
N ASP A 150 57.34 22.25 26.00
CA ASP A 150 58.73 22.04 25.58
C ASP A 150 58.82 21.56 24.14
N ARG A 151 57.95 20.62 23.73
CA ARG A 151 57.92 20.10 22.35
C ARG A 151 57.62 21.16 21.31
N ILE A 152 56.69 22.08 21.60
CA ILE A 152 56.36 23.18 20.69
C ILE A 152 57.40 24.30 20.74
N ARG A 153 58.23 24.38 21.78
CA ARG A 153 59.37 25.31 21.81
C ARG A 153 60.56 24.83 20.97
N GLU A 154 60.63 23.54 20.63
CA GLU A 154 61.64 23.01 19.73
C GLU A 154 61.41 23.55 18.31
N SER A 155 62.29 24.45 17.84
CA SER A 155 62.17 25.11 16.53
C SER A 155 62.03 24.09 15.40
N SER A 156 62.86 23.04 15.41
CA SER A 156 62.81 21.96 14.42
C SER A 156 61.47 21.23 14.35
N PHE A 157 60.77 21.05 15.48
CA PHE A 157 59.44 20.43 15.51
C PHE A 157 58.38 21.37 14.98
N CYS A 158 58.39 22.64 15.40
CA CYS A 158 57.43 23.64 14.92
C CYS A 158 57.57 23.92 13.43
N GLU A 159 58.80 24.00 12.91
CA GLU A 159 59.06 24.12 11.47
C GLU A 159 58.51 22.92 10.70
N ALA A 160 58.77 21.69 11.16
CA ALA A 160 58.24 20.48 10.53
C ALA A 160 56.71 20.41 10.58
N LEU A 161 56.09 20.78 11.71
CA LEU A 161 54.65 20.82 11.85
C LEU A 161 54.01 21.86 10.92
N ALA A 162 54.59 23.06 10.84
CA ALA A 162 54.13 24.10 9.93
C ALA A 162 54.27 23.66 8.46
N GLN A 163 55.38 23.02 8.09
CA GLN A 163 55.58 22.45 6.75
C GLN A 163 54.52 21.38 6.41
N ILE A 164 54.22 20.48 7.34
CA ILE A 164 53.18 19.45 7.14
C ILE A 164 51.81 20.11 6.95
N LEU A 165 51.44 21.08 7.79
CA LEU A 165 50.14 21.76 7.71
C LEU A 165 49.98 22.55 6.41
N THR A 166 51.00 23.33 6.01
CA THR A 166 51.01 24.07 4.76
C THR A 166 50.96 23.13 3.55
N SER A 167 51.74 22.03 3.58
CA SER A 167 51.73 21.05 2.49
C SER A 167 50.39 20.33 2.34
N LEU A 168 49.72 19.98 3.44
CA LEU A 168 48.42 19.31 3.40
C LEU A 168 47.25 20.23 3.01
N ASP A 169 47.43 21.55 3.10
CA ASP A 169 46.42 22.52 2.63
C ASP A 169 46.44 22.71 1.13
N THR A 170 47.64 22.79 0.53
CA THR A 170 47.84 23.03 -0.90
C THR A 170 47.87 21.74 -1.71
N ASN A 171 48.38 20.64 -1.16
CA ASN A 171 48.47 19.35 -1.85
C ASN A 171 47.48 18.33 -1.29
N THR A 172 46.67 17.73 -2.17
CA THR A 172 45.84 16.58 -1.85
C THR A 172 46.48 15.30 -2.41
N PRO A 173 47.05 14.41 -1.59
CA PRO A 173 47.60 13.15 -2.07
C PRO A 173 46.54 12.30 -2.78
N VAL A 174 46.94 11.56 -3.81
CA VAL A 174 46.02 10.76 -4.65
C VAL A 174 45.24 9.75 -3.81
N GLU A 175 45.86 9.21 -2.76
CA GLU A 175 45.27 8.25 -1.85
C GLU A 175 44.12 8.83 -1.02
N ALA A 176 44.04 10.17 -0.85
CA ALA A 176 42.95 10.82 -0.15
C ALA A 176 41.67 10.91 -0.99
N TRP A 177 41.77 10.72 -2.30
CA TRP A 177 40.62 10.79 -3.19
C TRP A 177 39.83 9.48 -3.18
N PRO A 178 38.48 9.57 -3.16
CA PRO A 178 37.64 8.40 -3.41
C PRO A 178 37.82 7.92 -4.85
N VAL A 179 37.90 6.59 -5.04
CA VAL A 179 38.13 5.95 -6.34
C VAL A 179 36.92 5.08 -6.69
N VAL A 180 36.38 5.25 -7.90
CA VAL A 180 35.27 4.45 -8.42
C VAL A 180 35.77 3.56 -9.55
N SER A 181 35.31 2.32 -9.59
CA SER A 181 35.59 1.39 -10.68
C SER A 181 34.54 1.53 -11.77
N LYS A 182 34.91 2.03 -12.94
CA LYS A 182 34.06 2.07 -14.14
C LYS A 182 34.74 1.26 -15.24
N ALA A 183 34.04 0.24 -15.75
CA ALA A 183 34.53 -0.65 -16.80
C ALA A 183 35.96 -1.17 -16.52
N GLU A 184 36.17 -1.76 -15.33
CA GLU A 184 37.45 -2.31 -14.86
C GLU A 184 38.61 -1.31 -14.66
N SER A 185 38.39 -0.01 -14.93
CA SER A 185 39.37 1.07 -14.65
C SER A 185 39.05 1.80 -13.34
N LYS A 186 40.09 2.10 -12.55
CA LYS A 186 40.00 2.88 -11.30
C LYS A 186 40.20 4.37 -11.62
N THR A 187 39.15 5.18 -11.47
CA THR A 187 39.21 6.63 -11.69
C THR A 187 38.86 7.40 -10.42
N ILE A 188 39.56 8.52 -10.19
CA ILE A 188 39.26 9.43 -9.06
C ILE A 188 37.85 10.01 -9.24
N GLU A 189 37.01 9.85 -8.22
CA GLU A 189 35.66 10.41 -8.19
C GLU A 189 35.70 11.82 -7.60
N VAL A 190 35.99 12.80 -8.45
CA VAL A 190 36.13 14.23 -8.08
C VAL A 190 34.83 14.83 -7.51
N ARG A 191 33.68 14.15 -7.67
CA ARG A 191 32.37 14.61 -7.20
C ARG A 191 32.09 14.29 -5.73
N ASP A 192 32.87 13.40 -5.12
CA ASP A 192 32.73 13.06 -3.71
C ASP A 192 33.81 13.77 -2.86
N THR A 193 33.67 13.74 -1.54
CA THR A 193 34.55 14.50 -0.63
C THR A 193 35.89 13.81 -0.40
N VAL A 194 36.97 14.60 -0.32
CA VAL A 194 38.32 14.12 0.05
C VAL A 194 38.30 13.53 1.46
N HIS A 195 38.94 12.38 1.64
CA HIS A 195 39.08 11.74 2.94
C HIS A 195 40.14 12.45 3.79
N PRO A 196 39.85 12.85 5.05
CA PRO A 196 40.76 13.67 5.86
C PRO A 196 41.92 12.90 6.52
N LYS A 197 42.23 11.70 6.04
CA LYS A 197 43.08 10.73 6.76
C LYS A 197 44.47 11.26 7.07
N PHE A 198 45.04 12.11 6.23
CA PHE A 198 46.38 12.65 6.50
C PHE A 198 46.39 13.65 7.66
N VAL A 199 45.24 14.27 7.98
CA VAL A 199 45.08 15.11 9.16
C VAL A 199 44.50 14.31 10.34
N THR A 200 43.38 13.61 10.14
CA THR A 200 42.65 12.96 11.24
C THR A 200 43.29 11.68 11.73
N GLU A 201 44.09 11.00 10.91
CA GLU A 201 44.75 9.74 11.26
C GLU A 201 46.28 9.87 11.29
N MET A 202 46.93 10.30 10.19
CA MET A 202 48.39 10.37 10.10
C MET A 202 48.96 11.44 11.04
N LEU A 203 48.58 12.71 10.88
CA LEU A 203 49.05 13.79 11.74
C LEU A 203 48.65 13.53 13.20
N THR A 204 47.38 13.17 13.47
CA THR A 204 46.94 12.77 14.81
C THR A 204 47.80 11.65 15.39
N GLY A 205 48.16 10.64 14.60
CA GLY A 205 48.99 9.52 15.00
C GLY A 205 50.43 9.93 15.32
N MET A 206 51.01 10.82 14.50
CA MET A 206 52.32 11.42 14.75
C MET A 206 52.33 12.21 16.06
N LEU A 207 51.33 13.09 16.27
CA LEU A 207 51.20 13.86 17.50
C LEU A 207 50.98 12.96 18.71
N ARG A 208 50.22 11.86 18.56
CA ARG A 208 49.99 10.88 19.63
C ARG A 208 51.28 10.18 20.07
N ALA A 209 52.22 9.93 19.16
CA ALA A 209 53.49 9.26 19.48
C ALA A 209 54.40 10.11 20.38
N ILE A 210 54.31 11.44 20.29
CA ILE A 210 55.11 12.40 21.06
C ILE A 210 54.32 13.12 22.15
N GLY A 211 53.04 12.77 22.31
CA GLY A 211 52.10 13.37 23.24
C GLY A 211 51.26 12.34 23.96
N ARG A 212 50.03 12.72 24.31
CA ARG A 212 49.04 11.79 24.88
C ARG A 212 47.64 12.07 24.34
N PRO A 213 46.81 11.06 24.11
CA PRO A 213 45.38 11.26 23.86
C PRO A 213 44.74 12.04 25.01
N LEU A 214 43.86 12.97 24.68
CA LEU A 214 43.10 13.76 25.64
C LEU A 214 41.61 13.60 25.36
N GLU A 215 40.85 13.31 26.41
CA GLU A 215 39.39 13.38 26.33
C GLU A 215 38.94 14.83 26.50
N VAL A 216 38.15 15.31 25.54
CA VAL A 216 37.66 16.68 25.48
C VAL A 216 36.14 16.69 25.40
N ASN A 217 35.51 17.78 25.84
CA ASN A 217 34.07 17.96 25.74
C ASN A 217 33.65 18.07 24.27
N ARG A 218 32.93 17.04 23.78
CA ARG A 218 32.48 16.99 22.40
C ARG A 218 31.04 17.48 22.25
N ILE A 219 30.81 18.29 21.22
CA ILE A 219 29.49 18.75 20.80
C ILE A 219 28.94 17.87 19.68
N HIS A 220 27.63 17.64 19.72
CA HIS A 220 26.92 16.93 18.65
C HIS A 220 26.19 17.95 17.78
N LYS A 221 26.52 18.01 16.49
CA LYS A 221 25.82 18.86 15.52
C LYS A 221 24.98 18.01 14.57
N ARG A 222 23.76 18.48 14.32
CA ARG A 222 22.92 18.05 13.19
C ARG A 222 23.41 18.80 11.95
N THR A 223 24.30 18.20 11.19
CA THR A 223 24.85 18.77 9.96
C THR A 223 23.77 18.73 8.89
N ARG A 224 23.43 19.92 8.37
CA ARG A 224 22.52 20.09 7.24
C ARG A 224 23.38 20.47 6.06
N ASP A 225 23.59 19.50 5.19
CA ASP A 225 24.32 19.54 3.92
C ASP A 225 23.41 18.88 2.88
N ASP A 226 23.44 19.36 1.64
CA ASP A 226 22.65 18.85 0.52
C ASP A 226 23.59 18.66 -0.68
N VAL A 227 23.37 17.61 -1.48
CA VAL A 227 24.16 17.35 -2.70
C VAL A 227 23.31 17.73 -3.90
N LEU A 228 23.46 18.98 -4.36
CA LEU A 228 22.65 19.54 -5.44
C LEU A 228 23.45 19.63 -6.73
N TRP A 229 22.90 19.08 -7.80
CA TRP A 229 23.58 18.92 -9.07
C TRP A 229 22.62 19.05 -10.24
N ASN A 230 22.98 19.90 -11.20
CA ASN A 230 22.30 20.01 -12.49
C ASN A 230 23.35 20.26 -13.58
N GLU A 231 23.66 19.26 -14.40
CA GLU A 231 24.59 19.34 -15.55
C GLU A 231 25.96 19.99 -15.25
N THR A 232 26.53 19.75 -14.06
CA THR A 232 27.80 20.37 -13.63
C THR A 232 28.91 19.37 -13.31
N LEU A 233 30.16 19.82 -13.25
CA LEU A 233 31.31 18.96 -12.89
C LEU A 233 31.31 18.62 -11.41
N LYS A 234 31.14 19.63 -10.54
CA LYS A 234 31.10 19.50 -9.08
C LYS A 234 29.71 19.93 -8.55
N PRO A 235 29.08 19.13 -7.67
CA PRO A 235 27.81 19.49 -7.06
C PRO A 235 28.00 20.68 -6.11
N TRP A 236 26.92 21.43 -5.88
CA TRP A 236 26.88 22.35 -4.75
C TRP A 236 26.81 21.54 -3.44
N ARG A 237 27.61 21.97 -2.46
CA ARG A 237 27.70 21.41 -1.11
C ARG A 237 27.81 22.56 -0.13
N ARG A 238 27.37 22.35 1.10
CA ARG A 238 27.48 23.40 2.12
C ARG A 238 28.94 23.66 2.51
N SER A 239 29.31 24.92 2.68
CA SER A 239 30.67 25.38 2.98
C SER A 239 31.31 24.63 4.18
N PRO A 240 32.46 23.94 3.96
CA PRO A 240 33.25 23.32 5.02
C PRO A 240 33.80 24.36 6.02
N PHE A 241 34.23 25.52 5.50
CA PHE A 241 34.73 26.65 6.29
C PHE A 241 33.65 27.21 7.24
N TRP A 242 32.40 27.30 6.77
CA TRP A 242 31.29 27.71 7.63
C TRP A 242 31.04 26.72 8.77
N LEU A 243 31.18 25.41 8.53
CA LEU A 243 31.08 24.42 9.60
C LEU A 243 32.23 24.57 10.61
N LEU A 244 33.45 24.79 10.12
CA LEU A 244 34.63 25.03 10.96
C LEU A 244 34.43 26.22 11.90
N LEU A 245 34.03 27.39 11.37
CA LEU A 245 33.72 28.58 12.17
C LEU A 245 32.68 28.27 13.25
N ARG A 246 31.62 27.53 12.89
CA ARG A 246 30.56 27.17 13.83
C ARG A 246 31.00 26.18 14.91
N ILE A 247 31.98 25.32 14.64
CA ILE A 247 32.54 24.39 15.63
C ILE A 247 33.51 25.14 16.53
N ALA A 248 34.43 25.91 15.95
CA ALA A 248 35.42 26.70 16.68
C ALA A 248 34.74 27.68 17.63
N LEU A 249 33.74 28.44 17.19
CA LEU A 249 33.00 29.36 18.06
C LEU A 249 32.19 28.62 19.14
N GLN A 250 31.48 27.54 18.79
CA GLN A 250 30.64 26.85 19.78
C GLN A 250 31.47 26.17 20.88
N THR A 251 32.59 25.54 20.52
CA THR A 251 33.46 24.86 21.49
C THR A 251 34.22 25.87 22.37
N ASN A 252 34.63 27.02 21.83
CA ASN A 252 35.20 28.11 22.63
C ASN A 252 34.19 28.78 23.56
N LEU A 253 32.94 28.94 23.11
CA LEU A 253 31.90 29.65 23.86
C LEU A 253 31.10 28.75 24.81
N ALA A 254 31.30 27.44 24.80
CA ALA A 254 30.64 26.52 25.72
C ALA A 254 30.94 26.88 27.19
N SER A 255 29.95 26.73 28.08
CA SER A 255 30.16 26.78 29.54
C SER A 255 30.55 25.39 30.06
N ASP A 256 31.14 25.33 31.25
CA ASP A 256 31.49 24.07 31.93
C ASP A 256 30.25 23.19 32.22
N GLU A 257 29.06 23.79 32.30
CA GLU A 257 27.77 23.11 32.45
C GLU A 257 27.15 22.64 31.12
N GLY A 258 27.82 22.85 29.98
CA GLY A 258 27.34 22.45 28.66
C GLY A 258 26.23 23.35 28.06
N ASP A 259 25.97 24.52 28.65
CA ASP A 259 25.03 25.48 28.09
C ASP A 259 25.66 26.20 26.88
N HIS A 260 24.88 26.29 25.79
CA HIS A 260 25.28 26.89 24.52
C HIS A 260 24.51 28.18 24.22
N LYS A 261 23.92 28.83 25.22
CA LYS A 261 23.19 30.10 25.08
C LYS A 261 24.04 31.19 24.41
N ASP A 262 25.26 31.42 24.88
CA ASP A 262 26.16 32.46 24.33
C ASP A 262 26.40 32.30 22.83
N TYR A 263 26.74 31.08 22.40
CA TYR A 263 26.90 30.75 20.98
C TYR A 263 25.60 30.98 20.19
N LYS A 264 24.45 30.56 20.73
CA LYS A 264 23.16 30.73 20.06
C LYS A 264 22.77 32.21 19.92
N SER A 265 23.02 33.02 20.96
CA SER A 265 22.80 34.47 20.94
C SER A 265 23.64 35.14 19.86
N PHE A 266 24.94 34.84 19.80
CA PHE A 266 25.80 35.37 18.75
C PHE A 266 25.40 34.90 17.35
N MET A 267 24.95 33.64 17.18
CA MET A 267 24.46 33.18 15.87
C MET A 267 23.21 33.93 15.40
N ILE A 268 22.32 34.34 16.30
CA ILE A 268 21.17 35.18 15.95
C ILE A 268 21.66 36.58 15.53
N PHE A 269 22.57 37.17 16.31
CA PHE A 269 23.15 38.48 16.02
C PHE A 269 23.92 38.48 14.69
N PHE A 270 24.75 37.48 14.43
CA PHE A 270 25.46 37.32 13.17
C PHE A 270 24.50 37.20 11.98
N MET A 271 23.42 36.42 12.12
CA MET A 271 22.39 36.35 11.08
C MET A 271 21.71 37.72 10.87
N ALA A 272 21.44 38.48 11.94
CA ALA A 272 20.89 39.84 11.81
C ALA A 272 21.89 40.80 11.12
N HIS A 273 23.19 40.71 11.41
CA HIS A 273 24.23 41.47 10.71
C HIS A 273 24.20 41.18 9.20
N ILE A 274 24.10 39.91 8.79
CA ILE A 274 23.99 39.56 7.37
C ILE A 274 22.67 40.06 6.76
N LEU A 275 21.55 40.02 7.50
CA LEU A 275 20.28 40.61 7.04
C LEU A 275 20.40 42.12 6.85
N HIS A 276 21.09 42.82 7.74
CA HIS A 276 21.34 44.25 7.59
C HIS A 276 22.13 44.56 6.31
N LEU A 277 23.19 43.80 6.03
CA LEU A 277 23.92 43.91 4.76
C LEU A 277 23.04 43.57 3.55
N ALA A 278 22.16 42.58 3.66
CA ALA A 278 21.22 42.22 2.62
C ALA A 278 20.14 43.27 2.38
N LEU A 279 19.79 44.10 3.37
CA LEU A 279 18.89 45.26 3.20
C LEU A 279 19.58 46.44 2.52
N GLN A 280 20.87 46.66 2.79
CA GLN A 280 21.67 47.68 2.11
C GLN A 280 21.93 47.36 0.63
N ARG A 281 21.66 46.11 0.22
CA ARG A 281 21.70 45.67 -1.17
C ARG A 281 20.26 45.43 -1.62
N SER A 282 19.94 45.66 -2.89
CA SER A 282 18.60 45.38 -3.43
C SER A 282 18.34 43.86 -3.58
N THR A 283 18.45 43.11 -2.48
CA THR A 283 18.22 41.66 -2.41
C THR A 283 16.74 41.37 -2.62
N SER A 284 16.40 40.25 -3.25
CA SER A 284 15.00 39.89 -3.55
C SER A 284 14.14 39.71 -2.30
N SER A 285 12.85 40.00 -2.42
CA SER A 285 11.90 40.04 -1.30
C SER A 285 11.71 38.67 -0.64
N ASP A 286 11.72 37.59 -1.42
CA ASP A 286 11.64 36.22 -0.92
C ASP A 286 12.82 35.88 0.01
N ILE A 287 14.04 36.25 -0.37
CA ILE A 287 15.25 36.03 0.42
C ILE A 287 15.22 36.84 1.72
N LEU A 288 14.85 38.12 1.67
CA LEU A 288 14.71 38.97 2.86
C LEU A 288 13.68 38.39 3.85
N PHE A 289 12.53 37.93 3.35
CA PHE A 289 11.51 37.28 4.16
C PHE A 289 12.04 36.00 4.82
N ILE A 290 12.70 35.12 4.04
CA ILE A 290 13.27 33.87 4.56
C ILE A 290 14.29 34.15 5.66
N MET A 291 15.15 35.16 5.47
CA MET A 291 16.16 35.57 6.44
C MET A 291 15.51 36.05 7.74
N ALA A 292 14.57 37.00 7.65
CA ALA A 292 13.83 37.53 8.80
C ALA A 292 13.07 36.42 9.55
N ALA A 293 12.31 35.57 8.83
CA ALA A 293 11.56 34.47 9.43
C ALA A 293 12.46 33.42 10.12
N LYS A 294 13.67 33.16 9.60
CA LYS A 294 14.65 32.28 10.26
C LYS A 294 15.21 32.89 11.54
N ILE A 295 15.45 34.20 11.55
CA ILE A 295 15.90 34.93 12.75
C ILE A 295 14.79 34.91 13.81
N SER A 296 13.57 35.32 13.47
CA SER A 296 12.43 35.35 14.41
C SER A 296 12.17 33.98 15.05
N ARG A 297 12.19 32.89 14.26
CA ARG A 297 12.04 31.52 14.80
C ARG A 297 13.18 31.11 15.73
N ARG A 298 14.40 31.60 15.52
CA ARG A 298 15.54 31.31 16.41
C ARG A 298 15.45 32.07 17.71
N ILE A 299 14.95 33.30 17.69
CA ILE A 299 14.64 34.08 18.89
C ILE A 299 13.60 33.34 19.74
N LEU A 300 12.50 32.90 19.13
CA LEU A 300 11.45 32.11 19.81
C LEU A 300 11.99 30.83 20.46
N LYS A 301 12.95 30.16 19.81
CA LYS A 301 13.59 28.93 20.34
C LYS A 301 14.59 29.17 21.45
N LEU A 302 15.14 30.38 21.56
CA LEU A 302 16.12 30.70 22.60
C LEU A 302 15.42 31.00 23.93
N THR A 303 14.12 31.32 23.91
CA THR A 303 13.29 31.72 25.07
C THR A 303 14.05 32.64 26.03
N PRO A 304 14.55 33.79 25.54
CA PRO A 304 15.40 34.65 26.36
C PRO A 304 14.60 35.17 27.56
N GLY A 305 15.17 35.08 28.76
CA GLY A 305 14.79 35.94 29.88
C GLY A 305 15.09 37.41 29.54
N ASP A 306 14.62 38.34 30.38
CA ASP A 306 14.57 39.80 30.19
C ASP A 306 15.56 40.44 29.18
N GLN A 307 15.03 41.45 28.46
CA GLN A 307 15.61 42.18 27.33
C GLN A 307 17.13 42.41 27.38
N GLN A 308 17.91 41.49 26.79
CA GLN A 308 19.34 41.66 26.54
C GLN A 308 19.61 42.78 25.51
N PRO A 309 20.64 43.62 25.68
CA PRO A 309 20.88 44.80 24.83
C PRO A 309 21.02 44.49 23.33
N TRP A 310 21.72 43.40 22.98
CA TRP A 310 21.91 42.99 21.58
C TRP A 310 20.60 42.60 20.87
N MET A 311 19.54 42.25 21.62
CA MET A 311 18.24 41.93 21.02
C MET A 311 17.57 43.16 20.41
N GLN A 312 17.83 44.36 20.93
CA GLN A 312 17.25 45.59 20.39
C GLN A 312 17.73 45.85 18.96
N ASP A 313 19.02 45.62 18.68
CA ASP A 313 19.55 45.78 17.33
C ASP A 313 19.06 44.68 16.38
N VAL A 314 18.94 43.44 16.87
CA VAL A 314 18.35 42.34 16.08
C VAL A 314 16.89 42.67 15.71
N SER A 315 16.08 43.11 16.67
CA SER A 315 14.70 43.51 16.44
C SER A 315 14.62 44.67 15.45
N ARG A 316 15.47 45.70 15.60
CA ARG A 316 15.53 46.84 14.66
C ARG A 316 15.80 46.39 13.22
N VAL A 317 16.73 45.45 13.02
CA VAL A 317 17.04 44.93 11.67
C VAL A 317 15.89 44.09 11.11
N VAL A 318 15.26 43.25 11.93
CA VAL A 318 14.10 42.45 11.51
C VAL A 318 12.91 43.34 11.17
N GLU A 319 12.64 44.37 11.96
CA GLU A 319 11.59 45.37 11.68
C GLU A 319 11.89 46.16 10.41
N ALA A 320 13.14 46.56 10.18
CA ALA A 320 13.56 47.20 8.94
C ALA A 320 13.31 46.30 7.71
N ALA A 321 13.57 44.99 7.83
CA ALA A 321 13.27 44.04 6.77
C ALA A 321 11.78 43.89 6.50
N HIS A 322 10.93 43.83 7.54
CA HIS A 322 9.49 43.78 7.35
C HIS A 322 8.96 45.08 6.72
N ARG A 323 9.48 46.24 7.13
CA ARG A 323 9.13 47.53 6.53
C ARG A 323 9.46 47.60 5.05
N GLU A 324 10.68 47.21 4.67
CA GLU A 324 11.11 47.13 3.26
C GLU A 324 10.20 46.19 2.45
N LEU A 325 9.83 45.02 3.00
CA LEU A 325 8.93 44.08 2.34
C LEU A 325 7.52 44.66 2.17
N THR A 326 6.99 45.35 3.19
CA THR A 326 5.71 46.04 3.10
C THR A 326 5.74 47.18 2.10
N GLU A 327 6.80 47.99 2.08
CA GLU A 327 6.97 49.07 1.09
C GLU A 327 7.00 48.52 -0.34
N ARG A 328 7.78 47.46 -0.59
CA ARG A 328 7.79 46.78 -1.89
C ARG A 328 6.45 46.20 -2.27
N TRP A 329 5.73 45.61 -1.32
CA TRP A 329 4.39 45.07 -1.55
C TRP A 329 3.41 46.18 -1.90
N CYS A 330 3.41 47.31 -1.19
CA CYS A 330 2.59 48.47 -1.51
C CYS A 330 2.92 49.04 -2.89
N LEU A 331 4.19 49.08 -3.31
CA LEU A 331 4.58 49.48 -4.67
C LEU A 331 4.03 48.53 -5.73
N VAL A 332 3.98 47.22 -5.44
CA VAL A 332 3.39 46.22 -6.34
C VAL A 332 1.86 46.36 -6.39
N GLU A 333 1.19 46.54 -5.25
CA GLU A 333 -0.26 46.76 -5.18
C GLU A 333 -0.71 48.04 -5.88
N GLN A 334 0.12 49.10 -5.84
CA GLN A 334 -0.17 50.38 -6.49
C GLN A 334 0.19 50.38 -7.98
N ASN A 335 0.95 49.40 -8.46
CA ASN A 335 1.23 49.25 -9.88
C ASN A 335 0.08 48.45 -10.53
N PRO A 336 -0.70 49.03 -11.45
CA PRO A 336 -1.77 48.32 -12.14
C PRO A 336 -1.25 47.22 -13.09
N ASP A 337 0.05 47.21 -13.38
CA ASP A 337 0.73 46.19 -14.18
C ASP A 337 2.11 45.82 -13.61
N PRO A 338 2.16 45.15 -12.45
CA PRO A 338 3.41 44.88 -11.73
C PRO A 338 4.33 43.87 -12.44
N LEU A 339 3.80 43.16 -13.45
CA LEU A 339 4.52 42.16 -14.24
C LEU A 339 4.87 42.65 -15.66
N GLY A 340 4.52 43.89 -16.01
CA GLY A 340 4.73 44.42 -17.36
C GLY A 340 3.89 43.72 -18.44
N ILE A 341 2.83 43.01 -18.05
CA ILE A 341 1.93 42.29 -18.94
C ILE A 341 1.13 43.27 -19.80
N CYS A 342 0.63 44.36 -19.21
CA CYS A 342 -0.05 45.45 -19.91
C CYS A 342 0.91 46.33 -20.75
N GLN A 343 2.19 46.42 -20.41
CA GLN A 343 3.21 47.11 -21.23
C GLN A 343 3.74 46.26 -22.39
N ALA A 344 3.78 44.94 -22.24
CA ALA A 344 3.98 44.00 -23.35
C ALA A 344 2.73 43.87 -24.26
N TRP A 345 1.62 44.47 -23.81
CA TRP A 345 0.35 44.52 -24.52
C TRP A 345 0.37 45.65 -25.55
N ASP A 346 0.67 45.32 -26.80
CA ASP A 346 0.54 46.25 -27.91
C ASP A 346 -0.93 46.32 -28.36
N ALA A 347 -1.64 47.37 -27.97
CA ALA A 347 -3.03 47.61 -28.37
C ALA A 347 -3.21 47.72 -29.89
N ALA A 348 -2.13 48.00 -30.66
CA ALA A 348 -2.17 48.01 -32.11
C ALA A 348 -2.13 46.61 -32.74
N ARG A 349 -1.74 45.58 -31.97
CA ARG A 349 -1.84 44.16 -32.36
C ARG A 349 -3.18 43.54 -32.00
N LEU A 350 -3.94 44.15 -31.09
CA LEU A 350 -5.28 43.73 -30.74
C LEU A 350 -6.25 44.14 -31.85
N SER A 351 -6.56 43.17 -32.68
CA SER A 351 -7.66 43.25 -33.60
C SER A 351 -8.83 42.53 -32.95
N PHE A 352 -9.65 43.28 -32.20
CA PHE A 352 -10.74 42.74 -31.38
C PHE A 352 -11.63 41.73 -32.14
N HIS A 353 -11.85 41.94 -33.43
CA HIS A 353 -12.67 41.02 -34.23
C HIS A 353 -12.03 39.64 -34.42
N PRO A 354 -10.84 39.47 -35.03
CA PRO A 354 -10.16 38.17 -35.13
C PRO A 354 -9.61 37.62 -33.80
N ASP A 355 -9.22 38.46 -32.84
CA ASP A 355 -8.62 38.00 -31.58
C ASP A 355 -9.65 37.54 -30.55
N THR A 356 -10.93 37.93 -30.72
CA THR A 356 -12.07 37.33 -29.99
C THR A 356 -12.82 36.29 -30.82
N GLU A 357 -12.54 36.19 -32.12
CA GLU A 357 -13.00 35.09 -32.96
C GLU A 357 -12.15 33.84 -32.72
N LEU A 358 -12.56 33.05 -31.73
CA LEU A 358 -12.19 31.64 -31.71
C LEU A 358 -12.97 30.93 -32.84
N SER A 359 -12.40 30.91 -34.05
CA SER A 359 -12.95 30.16 -35.19
C SER A 359 -12.77 28.66 -34.95
N LEU A 360 -13.68 28.08 -34.18
CA LEU A 360 -13.82 26.64 -34.07
C LEU A 360 -14.60 26.15 -35.30
N SER A 361 -13.97 26.22 -36.47
CA SER A 361 -14.57 25.83 -37.76
C SER A 361 -15.15 24.40 -37.76
N ASN A 362 -14.59 23.51 -36.94
CA ASN A 362 -15.09 22.15 -36.72
C ASN A 362 -16.25 22.05 -35.71
N LEU A 363 -16.44 23.07 -34.86
CA LEU A 363 -17.58 23.18 -33.94
C LEU A 363 -18.75 23.92 -34.57
N ARG A 364 -18.56 24.72 -35.62
CA ARG A 364 -19.68 25.41 -36.32
C ARG A 364 -20.79 24.44 -36.73
N PRO A 365 -20.49 23.28 -37.38
CA PRO A 365 -21.52 22.27 -37.64
C PRO A 365 -22.19 21.74 -36.37
N TYR A 366 -21.46 21.64 -35.26
CA TYR A 366 -22.00 21.21 -33.96
C TYR A 366 -22.86 22.28 -33.28
N LEU A 367 -22.47 23.56 -33.34
CA LEU A 367 -23.18 24.71 -32.77
C LEU A 367 -24.41 25.08 -33.60
N ASP A 368 -24.33 25.01 -34.93
CA ASP A 368 -25.48 25.14 -35.83
C ASP A 368 -26.49 24.01 -35.56
N CYS A 369 -25.99 22.80 -35.24
CA CYS A 369 -26.82 21.70 -34.79
C CYS A 369 -27.49 21.97 -33.42
N ILE A 370 -26.95 22.85 -32.56
CA ILE A 370 -27.60 23.27 -31.30
C ILE A 370 -28.82 24.15 -31.59
N GLN A 371 -28.78 25.03 -32.58
CA GLN A 371 -29.96 25.83 -32.97
C GLN A 371 -31.06 25.00 -33.66
N THR A 372 -30.68 23.91 -34.33
CA THR A 372 -31.64 22.94 -34.89
C THR A 372 -32.00 21.83 -33.92
N ARG A 373 -31.40 21.76 -32.73
CA ARG A 373 -31.99 21.01 -31.63
C ARG A 373 -33.26 21.76 -31.31
N LEU A 374 -34.38 21.24 -31.80
CA LEU A 374 -35.69 21.51 -31.22
C LEU A 374 -35.48 21.53 -29.71
N ASP A 375 -35.95 22.59 -29.03
CA ASP A 375 -36.28 22.48 -27.62
C ASP A 375 -37.08 21.19 -27.54
N VAL A 376 -36.42 20.12 -27.09
CA VAL A 376 -37.13 18.94 -26.66
C VAL A 376 -38.00 19.55 -25.59
N PRO A 377 -39.34 19.55 -25.73
CA PRO A 377 -40.18 19.91 -24.61
C PRO A 377 -39.58 19.15 -23.45
N SER A 378 -39.47 19.76 -22.27
CA SER A 378 -39.33 18.98 -21.05
C SER A 378 -40.57 18.09 -21.01
N ASN A 379 -40.56 17.01 -21.78
CA ASN A 379 -41.26 15.80 -21.51
C ASN A 379 -40.61 15.41 -20.20
N THR A 380 -41.19 15.93 -19.12
CA THR A 380 -41.51 15.18 -17.92
C THR A 380 -42.31 13.91 -18.30
N SER A 381 -41.93 13.21 -19.37
CA SER A 381 -42.14 11.79 -19.51
C SER A 381 -41.39 11.20 -18.32
N GLU A 382 -42.14 10.54 -17.44
CA GLU A 382 -41.66 9.81 -16.29
C GLU A 382 -40.24 9.28 -16.55
N TYR A 383 -39.24 9.86 -15.87
CA TYR A 383 -37.89 9.34 -15.91
C TYR A 383 -37.94 7.93 -15.34
N ASN A 384 -37.96 6.94 -16.22
CA ASN A 384 -38.07 5.54 -15.85
C ASN A 384 -36.70 5.07 -15.39
N VAL A 385 -36.53 4.97 -14.08
CA VAL A 385 -35.30 4.42 -13.53
C VAL A 385 -35.28 2.92 -13.79
N ILE A 386 -34.26 2.44 -14.51
CA ILE A 386 -34.08 1.04 -14.85
C ILE A 386 -32.95 0.49 -14.02
N CYS A 387 -33.23 -0.57 -13.27
CA CYS A 387 -32.20 -1.26 -12.52
C CYS A 387 -31.57 -2.39 -13.32
N THR A 388 -30.32 -2.72 -12.99
CA THR A 388 -29.71 -3.99 -13.38
C THR A 388 -30.57 -5.14 -12.85
N PRO A 389 -31.06 -6.05 -13.70
CA PRO A 389 -31.95 -7.11 -13.25
C PRO A 389 -31.24 -7.99 -12.21
N ARG A 390 -31.89 -8.21 -11.06
CA ARG A 390 -31.43 -9.17 -10.05
C ARG A 390 -31.64 -10.59 -10.56
N ILE A 391 -30.90 -11.55 -10.00
CA ILE A 391 -31.19 -12.95 -10.27
C ILE A 391 -32.55 -13.27 -9.62
N ASP A 392 -33.52 -13.73 -10.42
CA ASP A 392 -34.86 -14.08 -9.96
C ASP A 392 -34.84 -15.48 -9.34
N TRP A 393 -35.25 -15.58 -8.08
CA TRP A 393 -35.13 -16.79 -7.27
C TRP A 393 -36.50 -17.44 -7.09
N ASP A 394 -36.98 -18.09 -8.15
CA ASP A 394 -38.14 -18.99 -8.06
C ASP A 394 -37.67 -20.36 -7.57
N GLU A 395 -38.30 -20.88 -6.50
CA GLU A 395 -38.02 -22.20 -5.90
C GLU A 395 -38.12 -23.36 -6.91
N GLN A 396 -38.85 -23.16 -8.03
CA GLN A 396 -39.07 -24.18 -9.06
C GLN A 396 -38.23 -24.01 -10.33
N ARG A 397 -37.48 -22.91 -10.51
CA ARG A 397 -36.67 -22.67 -11.73
C ARG A 397 -35.18 -22.70 -11.43
N HIS A 398 -34.40 -23.27 -12.36
CA HIS A 398 -32.95 -23.14 -12.35
C HIS A 398 -32.57 -21.65 -12.48
N PRO A 399 -31.64 -21.13 -11.67
CA PRO A 399 -31.29 -19.72 -11.78
C PRO A 399 -30.63 -19.42 -13.13
N GLN A 400 -30.90 -18.26 -13.72
CA GLN A 400 -30.43 -17.90 -15.07
C GLN A 400 -28.98 -17.37 -15.01
N PHE A 401 -28.01 -18.29 -15.05
CA PHE A 401 -26.59 -18.02 -14.76
C PHE A 401 -25.78 -17.44 -15.93
N ASP A 402 -26.31 -17.44 -17.15
CA ASP A 402 -25.62 -16.90 -18.34
C ASP A 402 -25.25 -15.41 -18.19
N ARG A 403 -25.86 -14.72 -17.23
CA ARG A 403 -25.59 -13.31 -16.89
C ARG A 403 -24.35 -13.08 -16.02
N LEU A 404 -23.79 -14.11 -15.38
CA LEU A 404 -22.57 -13.99 -14.56
C LEU A 404 -21.33 -13.59 -15.38
N LEU A 405 -21.38 -13.80 -16.71
CA LEU A 405 -20.29 -13.54 -17.64
C LEU A 405 -20.57 -12.36 -18.59
N VAL A 406 -21.72 -11.68 -18.47
CA VAL A 406 -22.19 -10.66 -19.40
C VAL A 406 -22.58 -9.39 -18.64
N GLY A 407 -21.74 -8.35 -18.72
CA GLY A 407 -22.01 -7.04 -18.12
C GLY A 407 -20.74 -6.23 -17.81
N SER A 408 -20.92 -5.03 -17.24
CA SER A 408 -19.83 -4.27 -16.62
C SER A 408 -19.39 -4.91 -15.30
N ASP A 409 -18.19 -4.55 -14.80
CA ASP A 409 -17.66 -5.05 -13.52
C ASP A 409 -18.64 -4.91 -12.35
N ASP A 410 -19.38 -3.79 -12.29
CA ASP A 410 -20.37 -3.52 -11.24
C ASP A 410 -21.57 -4.49 -11.31
N GLN A 411 -22.00 -4.87 -12.51
CA GLN A 411 -23.08 -5.82 -12.71
C GLN A 411 -22.65 -7.26 -12.38
N ALA A 412 -21.40 -7.62 -12.71
CA ALA A 412 -20.81 -8.89 -12.33
C ALA A 412 -20.77 -9.03 -10.79
N ARG A 413 -20.32 -7.99 -10.07
CA ARG A 413 -20.30 -7.97 -8.60
C ARG A 413 -21.67 -8.18 -7.97
N LEU A 414 -22.67 -7.42 -8.40
CA LEU A 414 -24.03 -7.55 -7.88
C LEU A 414 -24.58 -8.98 -8.08
N SER A 415 -24.27 -9.59 -9.22
CA SER A 415 -24.69 -10.96 -9.54
C SER A 415 -23.99 -12.02 -8.68
N LEU A 416 -22.71 -11.80 -8.33
CA LEU A 416 -21.98 -12.67 -7.41
C LEU A 416 -22.56 -12.59 -5.99
N LEU A 417 -22.85 -11.38 -5.49
CA LEU A 417 -23.50 -11.18 -4.18
C LEU A 417 -24.89 -11.81 -4.11
N ASP A 418 -25.66 -11.72 -5.20
CA ASP A 418 -26.94 -12.40 -5.34
C ASP A 418 -26.79 -13.91 -5.21
N LEU A 419 -25.80 -14.51 -5.90
CA LEU A 419 -25.56 -15.95 -5.82
C LEU A 419 -25.09 -16.39 -4.42
N ASP A 420 -24.19 -15.63 -3.79
CA ASP A 420 -23.73 -15.91 -2.42
C ASP A 420 -24.90 -15.93 -1.42
N LEU A 421 -25.82 -14.97 -1.56
CA LEU A 421 -27.01 -14.90 -0.72
C LEU A 421 -27.97 -16.07 -0.97
N TRP A 422 -28.15 -16.48 -2.22
CA TRP A 422 -28.97 -17.64 -2.58
C TRP A 422 -28.37 -18.95 -2.07
N VAL A 423 -27.06 -19.16 -2.23
CA VAL A 423 -26.37 -20.34 -1.69
C VAL A 423 -26.59 -20.45 -0.19
N GLN A 424 -26.45 -19.31 0.51
CA GLN A 424 -26.65 -19.26 1.95
C GLN A 424 -28.09 -19.53 2.40
N LYS A 425 -29.12 -19.14 1.62
CA LYS A 425 -30.52 -19.17 2.05
C LYS A 425 -31.36 -20.30 1.46
N SER A 426 -31.07 -20.73 0.23
CA SER A 426 -32.02 -21.49 -0.60
C SER A 426 -31.43 -22.74 -1.24
N LEU A 427 -30.09 -22.92 -1.28
CA LEU A 427 -29.46 -24.07 -1.92
C LEU A 427 -29.91 -25.41 -1.34
N GLU A 428 -30.05 -25.51 -0.02
CA GLU A 428 -30.44 -26.76 0.65
C GLU A 428 -31.87 -27.19 0.30
N GLU A 429 -32.81 -26.24 0.30
CA GLU A 429 -34.20 -26.48 -0.08
C GLU A 429 -34.32 -26.81 -1.58
N TRP A 430 -33.65 -26.04 -2.43
CA TRP A 430 -33.60 -26.29 -3.86
C TRP A 430 -33.01 -27.68 -4.19
N LEU A 431 -31.94 -28.09 -3.51
CA LEU A 431 -31.33 -29.41 -3.69
C LEU A 431 -32.32 -30.52 -3.30
N SER A 432 -33.08 -30.35 -2.22
CA SER A 432 -34.04 -31.37 -1.77
C SER A 432 -35.11 -31.68 -2.82
N ILE A 433 -35.50 -30.67 -3.61
CA ILE A 433 -36.48 -30.79 -4.71
C ILE A 433 -35.84 -31.45 -5.95
N ASN A 434 -34.57 -31.14 -6.22
CA ASN A 434 -33.89 -31.50 -7.47
C ASN A 434 -32.93 -32.69 -7.37
N LEU A 435 -32.79 -33.32 -6.19
CA LEU A 435 -31.80 -34.38 -5.94
C LEU A 435 -31.92 -35.57 -6.91
N THR A 436 -33.15 -35.92 -7.29
CA THR A 436 -33.44 -37.10 -8.13
C THR A 436 -33.31 -36.85 -9.63
N ALA A 437 -33.23 -35.59 -10.06
CA ALA A 437 -33.11 -35.25 -11.48
C ALA A 437 -31.68 -35.53 -11.98
N GLN A 438 -31.57 -36.19 -13.13
CA GLN A 438 -30.28 -36.58 -13.71
C GLN A 438 -29.43 -35.36 -14.12
N THR A 439 -30.07 -34.25 -14.49
CA THR A 439 -29.41 -33.02 -14.96
C THR A 439 -28.85 -32.14 -13.84
N THR A 440 -29.23 -32.38 -12.58
CA THR A 440 -28.86 -31.52 -11.44
C THR A 440 -27.35 -31.41 -11.24
N GLY A 441 -26.62 -32.51 -11.42
CA GLY A 441 -25.16 -32.52 -11.33
C GLY A 441 -24.49 -31.65 -12.41
N VAL A 442 -25.03 -31.65 -13.63
CA VAL A 442 -24.54 -30.84 -14.75
C VAL A 442 -24.80 -29.35 -14.50
N VAL A 443 -25.98 -29.00 -13.97
CA VAL A 443 -26.32 -27.62 -13.59
C VAL A 443 -25.39 -27.11 -12.48
N LEU A 444 -25.17 -27.91 -11.43
CA LEU A 444 -24.26 -27.54 -10.33
C LEU A 444 -22.81 -27.39 -10.81
N LYS A 445 -22.35 -28.24 -11.74
CA LYS A 445 -21.05 -28.09 -12.39
C LYS A 445 -20.93 -26.74 -13.10
N GLY A 446 -21.87 -26.43 -14.00
CA GLY A 446 -21.84 -25.16 -14.74
C GLY A 446 -21.89 -23.96 -13.80
N LEU A 447 -22.62 -24.06 -12.70
CA LEU A 447 -22.68 -23.03 -11.66
C LEU A 447 -21.33 -22.82 -10.98
N ILE A 448 -20.67 -23.89 -10.54
CA ILE A 448 -19.34 -23.80 -9.90
C ILE A 448 -18.32 -23.20 -10.86
N GLU A 449 -18.26 -23.67 -12.11
CA GLU A 449 -17.30 -23.19 -13.11
C GLU A 449 -17.49 -21.71 -13.43
N ASN A 450 -18.73 -21.27 -13.66
CA ASN A 450 -19.03 -19.88 -13.98
C ASN A 450 -18.81 -18.96 -12.78
N TYR A 451 -19.21 -19.39 -11.58
CA TYR A 451 -19.00 -18.63 -10.35
C TYR A 451 -17.52 -18.45 -10.05
N VAL A 452 -16.74 -19.53 -10.00
CA VAL A 452 -15.30 -19.46 -9.71
C VAL A 452 -14.59 -18.61 -10.74
N LYS A 453 -14.90 -18.75 -12.03
CA LYS A 453 -14.29 -17.95 -13.10
C LYS A 453 -14.56 -16.45 -12.94
N ALA A 454 -15.82 -16.07 -12.69
CA ALA A 454 -16.20 -14.68 -12.49
C ALA A 454 -15.62 -14.12 -11.18
N ALA A 455 -15.79 -14.83 -10.07
CA ALA A 455 -15.35 -14.42 -8.74
C ALA A 455 -13.82 -14.30 -8.63
N THR A 456 -13.03 -15.20 -9.23
CA THR A 456 -11.56 -15.11 -9.22
C THR A 456 -11.08 -13.81 -9.86
N THR A 457 -11.73 -13.36 -10.93
CA THR A 457 -11.39 -12.11 -11.62
C THR A 457 -11.83 -10.89 -10.81
N VAL A 458 -13.04 -10.92 -10.25
CA VAL A 458 -13.64 -9.78 -9.55
C VAL A 458 -13.03 -9.57 -8.14
N TYR A 459 -12.70 -10.68 -7.46
CA TYR A 459 -12.19 -10.69 -6.09
C TYR A 459 -10.67 -10.71 -5.98
N GLU A 460 -9.97 -10.51 -7.10
CA GLU A 460 -8.51 -10.43 -7.15
C GLU A 460 -7.96 -9.48 -6.06
N GLU A 461 -6.88 -9.92 -5.41
CA GLU A 461 -6.18 -9.23 -4.31
C GLU A 461 -7.02 -8.95 -3.04
N ASN A 462 -8.19 -9.58 -2.86
CA ASN A 462 -8.98 -9.42 -1.63
C ASN A 462 -9.23 -10.75 -0.91
N PRO A 463 -8.45 -11.05 0.14
CA PRO A 463 -8.54 -12.34 0.86
C PRO A 463 -9.89 -12.56 1.54
N GLU A 464 -10.63 -11.50 1.85
CA GLU A 464 -11.96 -11.57 2.47
C GLU A 464 -13.00 -12.13 1.49
N GLU A 465 -13.08 -11.54 0.29
CA GLU A 465 -14.02 -11.99 -0.75
C GLU A 465 -13.59 -13.33 -1.34
N THR A 466 -12.28 -13.57 -1.48
CA THR A 466 -11.76 -14.90 -1.82
C THR A 466 -12.19 -15.95 -0.79
N SER A 467 -12.13 -15.65 0.51
CA SER A 467 -12.58 -16.59 1.54
C SER A 467 -14.07 -16.92 1.44
N LEU A 468 -14.91 -15.93 1.13
CA LEU A 468 -16.35 -16.16 0.90
C LEU A 468 -16.62 -16.95 -0.39
N MET A 469 -15.88 -16.67 -1.45
CA MET A 469 -15.95 -17.45 -2.69
C MET A 469 -15.64 -18.92 -2.46
N LEU A 470 -14.58 -19.22 -1.72
CA LEU A 470 -14.19 -20.60 -1.41
C LEU A 470 -15.26 -21.28 -0.53
N LEU A 471 -15.84 -20.55 0.43
CA LEU A 471 -16.93 -21.03 1.28
C LEU A 471 -18.18 -21.39 0.47
N THR A 472 -18.64 -20.48 -0.41
CA THR A 472 -19.79 -20.68 -1.31
C THR A 472 -19.53 -21.84 -2.28
N THR A 473 -18.32 -21.92 -2.83
CA THR A 473 -17.92 -22.99 -3.77
C THR A 473 -17.98 -24.37 -3.10
N MET A 474 -17.58 -24.47 -1.83
CA MET A 474 -17.66 -25.73 -1.10
C MET A 474 -19.10 -26.16 -0.79
N GLU A 475 -20.03 -25.24 -0.52
CA GLU A 475 -21.45 -25.59 -0.36
C GLU A 475 -22.08 -26.09 -1.66
N LEU A 476 -21.72 -25.47 -2.79
CA LEU A 476 -22.08 -25.95 -4.12
C LEU A 476 -21.48 -27.33 -4.41
N TRP A 477 -20.22 -27.54 -4.07
CA TRP A 477 -19.56 -28.85 -4.20
C TRP A 477 -20.24 -29.93 -3.33
N ILE A 478 -20.64 -29.61 -2.10
CA ILE A 478 -21.38 -30.55 -1.24
C ILE A 478 -22.70 -30.95 -1.89
N SER A 479 -23.40 -29.99 -2.50
CA SER A 479 -24.64 -30.26 -3.23
C SER A 479 -24.38 -31.18 -4.42
N LEU A 480 -23.27 -30.96 -5.13
CA LEU A 480 -22.83 -31.82 -6.23
C LEU A 480 -22.44 -33.23 -5.75
N ASP A 481 -21.71 -33.35 -4.64
CA ASP A 481 -21.31 -34.64 -4.02
C ASP A 481 -22.54 -35.44 -3.58
N LYS A 482 -23.53 -34.78 -2.95
CA LYS A 482 -24.82 -35.40 -2.59
C LYS A 482 -25.56 -35.95 -3.81
N CYS A 483 -25.65 -35.17 -4.90
CA CYS A 483 -26.22 -35.64 -6.16
C CYS A 483 -25.44 -36.83 -6.74
N ALA A 484 -24.11 -36.73 -6.78
CA ALA A 484 -23.26 -37.77 -7.35
C ALA A 484 -23.35 -39.09 -6.57
N ILE A 485 -23.40 -39.03 -5.23
CA ILE A 485 -23.56 -40.21 -4.37
C ILE A 485 -24.96 -40.82 -4.51
N TYR A 486 -25.99 -39.98 -4.64
CA TYR A 486 -27.36 -40.46 -4.86
C TYR A 486 -27.47 -41.23 -6.18
N GLN A 487 -26.86 -40.72 -7.25
CA GLN A 487 -26.86 -41.36 -8.56
C GLN A 487 -25.90 -42.57 -8.62
N TYR A 488 -24.73 -42.48 -7.99
CA TYR A 488 -23.70 -43.52 -7.97
C TYR A 488 -23.23 -43.80 -6.54
N PRO A 489 -23.92 -44.69 -5.81
CA PRO A 489 -23.61 -45.00 -4.41
C PRO A 489 -22.17 -45.48 -4.16
N LEU A 490 -21.50 -46.01 -5.19
CA LEU A 490 -20.10 -46.46 -5.11
C LEU A 490 -19.15 -45.35 -4.68
N LEU A 491 -19.41 -44.09 -5.05
CA LEU A 491 -18.58 -42.93 -4.69
C LEU A 491 -18.50 -42.72 -3.18
N LYS A 492 -19.52 -43.14 -2.42
CA LYS A 492 -19.56 -43.03 -0.96
C LYS A 492 -18.39 -43.77 -0.30
N ASN A 493 -17.90 -44.84 -0.92
CA ASN A 493 -16.83 -45.67 -0.37
C ASN A 493 -15.44 -45.03 -0.47
N TYR A 494 -15.30 -43.88 -1.12
CA TYR A 494 -14.00 -43.23 -1.31
C TYR A 494 -13.97 -41.85 -0.64
N GLU A 495 -12.80 -41.50 -0.10
CA GLU A 495 -12.55 -40.18 0.46
C GLU A 495 -12.51 -39.09 -0.63
N PRO A 496 -13.09 -37.90 -0.39
CA PRO A 496 -13.13 -36.82 -1.37
C PRO A 496 -11.78 -36.09 -1.56
N GLY A 497 -10.82 -36.25 -0.63
CA GLY A 497 -9.45 -35.74 -0.77
C GLY A 497 -9.15 -34.36 -0.16
N PHE A 498 -10.11 -33.70 0.49
CA PHE A 498 -9.86 -32.41 1.18
C PHE A 498 -9.19 -32.58 2.56
N PRO A 499 -8.06 -31.92 2.85
CA PRO A 499 -7.41 -31.96 4.17
C PRO A 499 -8.26 -31.34 5.30
N HIS A 500 -8.06 -31.78 6.56
CA HIS A 500 -8.81 -31.25 7.70
C HIS A 500 -8.55 -29.76 7.97
N SER A 501 -7.31 -29.30 7.80
CA SER A 501 -6.90 -27.91 8.05
C SER A 501 -7.08 -27.00 6.84
N LEU A 502 -7.70 -27.48 5.75
CA LEU A 502 -7.80 -26.75 4.49
C LEU A 502 -8.44 -25.37 4.70
N PHE A 503 -9.45 -25.29 5.55
CA PHE A 503 -10.27 -24.10 5.73
C PHE A 503 -9.86 -23.20 6.91
N ASP A 504 -8.83 -23.57 7.66
CA ASP A 504 -8.31 -22.78 8.78
C ASP A 504 -7.92 -21.34 8.40
N PRO A 505 -7.39 -21.06 7.18
CA PRO A 505 -7.04 -19.70 6.77
C PRO A 505 -8.22 -18.79 6.39
N LEU A 506 -9.45 -19.32 6.23
CA LEU A 506 -10.59 -18.52 5.73
C LEU A 506 -10.90 -17.34 6.66
N LEU A 507 -11.07 -16.15 6.06
CA LEU A 507 -11.49 -14.93 6.76
C LEU A 507 -13.01 -14.83 6.82
N LEU A 508 -13.60 -15.22 7.96
CA LEU A 508 -15.05 -15.31 8.15
C LEU A 508 -15.51 -14.36 9.26
N PRO A 509 -15.78 -13.07 8.96
CA PRO A 509 -16.15 -12.06 9.96
C PRO A 509 -17.46 -12.34 10.70
N LYS A 510 -18.40 -13.08 10.11
CA LYS A 510 -19.74 -13.28 10.67
C LYS A 510 -19.95 -14.67 11.25
N ARG A 511 -20.77 -14.76 12.30
CA ARG A 511 -21.20 -16.02 12.90
C ARG A 511 -21.99 -16.88 11.93
N VAL A 512 -22.79 -16.28 11.04
CA VAL A 512 -23.47 -17.04 9.98
C VAL A 512 -22.50 -17.74 9.05
N GLN A 513 -21.36 -17.12 8.72
CA GLN A 513 -20.32 -17.71 7.88
C GLN A 513 -19.58 -18.83 8.62
N MET A 514 -19.28 -18.67 9.91
CA MET A 514 -18.71 -19.73 10.74
C MET A 514 -19.62 -20.96 10.81
N LYS A 515 -20.94 -20.76 10.92
CA LYS A 515 -21.92 -21.86 10.87
C LYS A 515 -21.91 -22.59 9.54
N ARG A 516 -21.78 -21.87 8.41
CA ARG A 516 -21.61 -22.47 7.06
C ARG A 516 -20.35 -23.33 7.02
N LEU A 517 -19.22 -22.82 7.51
CA LEU A 517 -17.96 -23.57 7.53
C LEU A 517 -18.05 -24.86 8.37
N ILE A 518 -18.67 -24.81 9.54
CA ILE A 518 -18.86 -26.01 10.39
C ILE A 518 -19.68 -27.09 9.67
N ARG A 519 -20.69 -26.69 8.90
CA ARG A 519 -21.48 -27.65 8.10
C ARG A 519 -20.62 -28.30 7.02
N ILE A 520 -19.74 -27.53 6.36
CA ILE A 520 -18.81 -28.03 5.35
C ILE A 520 -17.86 -29.04 5.97
N GLU A 521 -17.16 -28.66 7.05
CA GLU A 521 -16.19 -29.54 7.71
C GLU A 521 -16.85 -30.80 8.27
N LYS A 522 -18.04 -30.68 8.88
CA LYS A 522 -18.81 -31.82 9.35
C LYS A 522 -19.15 -32.77 8.21
N TYR A 523 -19.60 -32.26 7.07
CA TYR A 523 -19.90 -33.09 5.90
C TYR A 523 -18.65 -33.80 5.35
N VAL A 524 -17.53 -33.07 5.21
CA VAL A 524 -16.26 -33.65 4.73
C VAL A 524 -15.73 -34.71 5.70
N GLN A 525 -15.84 -34.48 7.01
CA GLN A 525 -15.49 -35.43 8.05
C GLN A 525 -16.37 -36.68 7.97
N GLU A 526 -17.69 -36.52 7.95
CA GLU A 526 -18.63 -37.65 7.80
C GLU A 526 -18.36 -38.43 6.52
N ARG A 527 -18.02 -37.76 5.42
CA ARG A 527 -17.66 -38.41 4.16
C ARG A 527 -16.39 -39.24 4.28
N ARG A 528 -15.40 -38.77 5.03
CA ARG A 528 -14.16 -39.48 5.32
C ARG A 528 -14.39 -40.68 6.24
N ASP A 529 -15.09 -40.48 7.35
CA ASP A 529 -15.37 -41.53 8.35
C ASP A 529 -16.20 -42.68 7.76
N ASN A 530 -17.08 -42.38 6.80
CA ASN A 530 -17.91 -43.37 6.11
C ASN A 530 -17.24 -44.00 4.87
N SER A 531 -16.01 -43.60 4.53
CA SER A 531 -15.30 -44.14 3.37
C SER A 531 -14.51 -45.40 3.75
N CYS A 532 -14.30 -46.28 2.77
CA CYS A 532 -13.49 -47.49 2.90
C CYS A 532 -12.10 -47.33 2.26
N TYR A 533 -11.95 -46.35 1.38
CA TYR A 533 -10.84 -46.22 0.44
C TYR A 533 -10.32 -44.79 0.36
N PRO A 534 -8.99 -44.58 0.31
CA PRO A 534 -8.41 -43.24 0.21
C PRO A 534 -8.69 -42.59 -1.15
N SER A 535 -8.59 -41.26 -1.20
CA SER A 535 -8.84 -40.46 -2.40
C SER A 535 -7.91 -40.78 -3.58
N SER A 536 -6.71 -41.32 -3.32
CA SER A 536 -5.76 -41.76 -4.36
C SER A 536 -6.34 -42.84 -5.28
N LEU A 537 -7.28 -43.66 -4.79
CA LEU A 537 -7.98 -44.69 -5.57
C LEU A 537 -9.09 -44.12 -6.49
N ILE A 538 -9.37 -42.82 -6.40
CA ILE A 538 -10.21 -42.08 -7.35
C ILE A 538 -9.34 -41.35 -8.39
N PHE A 539 -8.30 -40.65 -7.92
CA PHE A 539 -7.62 -39.63 -8.72
C PHE A 539 -6.24 -40.03 -9.26
N GLN A 540 -5.69 -41.18 -8.86
CA GLN A 540 -4.34 -41.60 -9.22
C GLN A 540 -4.28 -43.04 -9.74
N ASP A 541 -4.74 -44.01 -8.95
CA ASP A 541 -4.55 -45.42 -9.26
C ASP A 541 -5.74 -45.99 -10.05
N THR A 542 -5.47 -46.49 -11.25
CA THR A 542 -6.45 -47.08 -12.16
C THR A 542 -6.29 -48.59 -12.30
N SER A 543 -5.24 -49.17 -11.71
CA SER A 543 -4.85 -50.57 -11.85
C SER A 543 -5.17 -51.39 -10.60
N ASN A 544 -5.31 -50.72 -9.45
CA ASN A 544 -5.69 -51.37 -8.22
C ASN A 544 -7.12 -51.92 -8.31
N PRO A 545 -7.35 -53.19 -7.91
CA PRO A 545 -8.69 -53.78 -7.89
C PRO A 545 -9.72 -52.97 -7.08
N LYS A 546 -9.27 -52.18 -6.11
CA LYS A 546 -10.10 -51.31 -5.26
C LYS A 546 -10.23 -49.88 -5.80
N SER A 547 -9.67 -49.57 -6.97
CA SER A 547 -9.85 -48.25 -7.60
C SER A 547 -11.29 -48.05 -8.06
N LEU A 548 -11.73 -46.79 -8.10
CA LEU A 548 -13.07 -46.44 -8.56
C LEU A 548 -13.32 -46.95 -9.98
N ALA A 549 -12.32 -46.82 -10.86
CA ALA A 549 -12.42 -47.27 -12.25
C ALA A 549 -12.67 -48.78 -12.36
N VAL A 550 -11.90 -49.60 -11.62
CA VAL A 550 -12.06 -51.06 -11.64
C VAL A 550 -13.38 -51.46 -10.97
N GLN A 551 -13.71 -50.90 -9.80
CA GLN A 551 -14.95 -51.21 -9.09
C GLN A 551 -16.20 -50.82 -9.89
N TYR A 552 -16.15 -49.72 -10.62
CA TYR A 552 -17.25 -49.28 -11.50
C TYR A 552 -17.39 -50.21 -12.72
N PHE A 553 -16.26 -50.61 -13.33
CA PHE A 553 -16.26 -51.57 -14.44
C PHE A 553 -16.88 -52.92 -14.05
N GLU A 554 -16.50 -53.48 -12.90
CA GLU A 554 -17.02 -54.76 -12.40
C GLU A 554 -18.54 -54.73 -12.14
N GLN A 555 -19.12 -53.55 -11.89
CA GLN A 555 -20.55 -53.37 -11.64
C GLN A 555 -21.33 -52.93 -12.88
N SER A 556 -20.67 -52.70 -14.02
CA SER A 556 -21.30 -52.18 -15.23
C SER A 556 -21.35 -53.23 -16.36
N PRO A 557 -22.51 -53.87 -16.59
CA PRO A 557 -22.67 -54.83 -17.68
C PRO A 557 -22.40 -54.24 -19.06
N HIS A 558 -22.62 -52.93 -19.21
CA HIS A 558 -22.32 -52.21 -20.45
C HIS A 558 -20.81 -52.21 -20.75
N HIS A 559 -19.99 -51.83 -19.77
CA HIS A 559 -18.53 -51.78 -19.95
C HIS A 559 -17.92 -53.18 -20.10
N GLN A 560 -18.49 -54.20 -19.45
CA GLN A 560 -18.07 -55.60 -19.65
C GLN A 560 -18.29 -56.06 -21.10
N ARG A 561 -19.47 -55.76 -21.67
CA ARG A 561 -19.74 -56.03 -23.10
C ARG A 561 -18.81 -55.24 -24.01
N LEU A 562 -18.54 -53.97 -23.68
CA LEU A 562 -17.61 -53.15 -24.44
C LEU A 562 -16.18 -53.74 -24.42
N LYS A 563 -15.73 -54.30 -23.28
CA LYS A 563 -14.46 -55.03 -23.21
C LYS A 563 -14.49 -56.25 -24.12
N ASP A 564 -15.55 -57.06 -24.07
CA ASP A 564 -15.69 -58.23 -24.95
C ASP A 564 -15.65 -57.82 -26.43
N ASP A 565 -16.35 -56.74 -26.80
CA ASP A 565 -16.34 -56.18 -28.15
C ASP A 565 -14.94 -55.69 -28.57
N ILE A 566 -14.19 -55.03 -27.67
CA ILE A 566 -12.81 -54.60 -27.91
C ILE A 566 -11.88 -55.81 -28.06
N GLU A 567 -12.01 -56.84 -27.22
CA GLU A 567 -11.20 -58.06 -27.29
C GLU A 567 -11.49 -58.85 -28.57
N VAL A 568 -12.77 -58.94 -28.98
CA VAL A 568 -13.19 -59.51 -30.25
C VAL A 568 -12.65 -58.67 -31.41
N ALA A 569 -12.73 -57.34 -31.35
CA ALA A 569 -12.18 -56.45 -32.36
C ALA A 569 -10.65 -56.57 -32.48
N ALA A 570 -9.92 -56.62 -31.36
CA ALA A 570 -8.47 -56.80 -31.32
C ALA A 570 -8.04 -58.19 -31.79
N THR A 571 -8.82 -59.24 -31.47
CA THR A 571 -8.61 -60.59 -32.00
C THR A 571 -8.83 -60.61 -33.51
N ASN A 572 -9.89 -59.95 -33.98
CA ASN A 572 -10.16 -59.75 -35.40
C ASN A 572 -9.07 -58.90 -36.07
N GLU A 573 -8.50 -57.90 -35.40
CA GLU A 573 -7.40 -57.07 -35.91
C GLU A 573 -6.10 -57.86 -35.98
N ARG A 574 -5.81 -58.72 -35.00
CA ARG A 574 -4.67 -59.65 -35.02
C ARG A 574 -4.80 -60.66 -36.16
N VAL A 575 -6.00 -61.20 -36.38
CA VAL A 575 -6.30 -62.06 -37.53
C VAL A 575 -6.21 -61.26 -38.83
N LYS A 576 -6.72 -60.02 -38.88
CA LYS A 576 -6.58 -59.11 -40.02
C LYS A 576 -5.13 -58.74 -40.31
N LYS A 577 -4.24 -58.55 -39.34
CA LYS A 577 -2.81 -58.28 -39.56
C LYS A 577 -2.08 -59.50 -40.15
N LYS A 578 -2.50 -60.71 -39.73
CA LYS A 578 -2.06 -61.98 -40.36
C LYS A 578 -2.55 -62.10 -41.81
N VAL A 579 -3.74 -61.56 -42.12
CA VAL A 579 -4.33 -61.52 -43.48
C VAL A 579 -3.90 -60.29 -44.30
N GLU A 580 -3.46 -59.18 -43.69
CA GLU A 580 -2.99 -57.93 -44.32
C GLU A 580 -1.64 -58.13 -45.04
N LEU A 581 -0.85 -59.12 -44.59
CA LEU A 581 0.29 -59.64 -45.34
C LEU A 581 -0.12 -60.30 -46.67
N GLU A 582 -1.35 -60.81 -46.77
CA GLU A 582 -1.88 -61.49 -47.97
C GLU A 582 -2.85 -60.63 -48.80
N VAL A 583 -3.43 -59.54 -48.26
CA VAL A 583 -4.55 -58.83 -48.91
C VAL A 583 -4.36 -57.30 -49.03
N ASN A 584 -3.14 -56.76 -48.90
CA ASN A 584 -2.83 -55.34 -49.17
C ASN A 584 -3.01 -54.89 -50.65
N THR A 585 -3.86 -55.57 -51.42
CA THR A 585 -4.18 -55.23 -52.81
C THR A 585 -5.67 -55.05 -53.10
N LYS A 586 -6.63 -55.05 -52.15
CA LYS A 586 -8.00 -54.57 -52.49
C LYS A 586 -8.95 -54.20 -51.33
N GLU A 587 -9.37 -52.93 -51.36
CA GLU A 587 -10.67 -52.38 -50.93
C GLU A 587 -10.96 -52.03 -49.46
N HIS A 588 -10.38 -50.89 -49.07
CA HIS A 588 -10.69 -49.98 -47.96
C HIS A 588 -11.99 -49.16 -48.17
N ARG A 589 -13.23 -49.70 -48.18
CA ARG A 589 -14.39 -48.78 -48.39
C ARG A 589 -15.78 -49.05 -47.81
N SER A 590 -16.03 -49.89 -46.80
CA SER A 590 -17.44 -50.05 -46.33
C SER A 590 -17.74 -50.28 -44.84
N LEU A 591 -16.95 -49.76 -43.89
CA LEU A 591 -17.24 -49.94 -42.45
C LEU A 591 -17.18 -48.64 -41.65
N LEU A 592 -17.88 -47.60 -42.11
CA LEU A 592 -17.91 -46.28 -41.44
C LEU A 592 -19.34 -45.85 -41.04
N GLN A 593 -20.28 -46.79 -40.87
CA GLN A 593 -21.71 -46.41 -40.79
C GLN A 593 -22.54 -47.04 -39.67
N ARG A 594 -21.96 -47.54 -38.56
CA ARG A 594 -22.81 -48.07 -37.48
C ARG A 594 -22.13 -48.17 -36.10
N PHE A 595 -22.05 -47.07 -35.33
CA PHE A 595 -21.90 -47.20 -33.86
C PHE A 595 -22.35 -45.99 -33.01
N ASN A 596 -22.98 -44.94 -33.55
CA ASN A 596 -23.38 -43.77 -32.74
C ASN A 596 -24.76 -43.91 -32.09
N SER A 597 -24.96 -44.86 -31.17
CA SER A 597 -26.17 -44.86 -30.34
C SER A 597 -26.01 -45.59 -29.01
N LEU A 598 -25.27 -45.03 -28.05
CA LEU A 598 -25.33 -45.41 -26.63
C LEU A 598 -25.15 -44.14 -25.77
N ASN A 599 -26.21 -43.74 -25.05
CA ASN A 599 -26.16 -42.68 -24.04
C ASN A 599 -25.25 -43.10 -22.89
N HIS A 600 -24.39 -42.18 -22.44
CA HIS A 600 -23.43 -42.40 -21.37
C HIS A 600 -23.86 -41.68 -20.09
N ASP A 601 -23.52 -42.26 -18.95
CA ASP A 601 -23.74 -41.72 -17.60
C ASP A 601 -22.84 -40.50 -17.36
N GLU A 602 -23.43 -39.30 -17.30
CA GLU A 602 -22.70 -38.02 -17.24
C GLU A 602 -22.24 -37.61 -15.83
N GLY A 603 -22.77 -38.21 -14.75
CA GLY A 603 -22.55 -37.68 -13.40
C GLY A 603 -21.16 -37.97 -12.79
N THR A 604 -20.56 -39.13 -13.09
CA THR A 604 -19.26 -39.52 -12.51
C THR A 604 -18.06 -38.71 -13.08
N PRO A 605 -17.94 -38.49 -14.41
CA PRO A 605 -16.89 -37.63 -14.97
C PRO A 605 -17.00 -36.17 -14.52
N VAL A 606 -18.23 -35.66 -14.41
CA VAL A 606 -18.53 -34.29 -13.97
C VAL A 606 -18.03 -34.03 -12.55
N TRP A 607 -18.37 -34.91 -11.59
CA TRP A 607 -17.90 -34.78 -10.21
C TRP A 607 -16.36 -34.87 -10.11
N ARG A 608 -15.74 -35.79 -10.85
CA ARG A 608 -14.28 -36.01 -10.82
C ARG A 608 -13.51 -34.79 -11.35
N ASP A 609 -13.93 -34.23 -12.48
CA ASP A 609 -13.27 -33.08 -13.10
C ASP A 609 -13.42 -31.81 -12.25
N ILE A 610 -14.59 -31.58 -11.64
CA ILE A 610 -14.81 -30.43 -10.75
C ILE A 610 -14.03 -30.57 -9.46
N THR A 611 -14.05 -31.74 -8.83
CA THR A 611 -13.28 -31.98 -7.60
C THR A 611 -11.79 -31.78 -7.85
N PHE A 612 -11.25 -32.29 -8.96
CA PHE A 612 -9.85 -32.05 -9.33
C PHE A 612 -9.56 -30.59 -9.63
N THR A 613 -10.48 -29.89 -10.31
CA THR A 613 -10.35 -28.45 -10.57
C THR A 613 -10.30 -27.63 -9.28
N LEU A 614 -11.10 -28.00 -8.26
CA LEU A 614 -11.01 -27.35 -6.96
C LEU A 614 -9.67 -27.65 -6.26
N LEU A 615 -9.24 -28.92 -6.25
CA LEU A 615 -7.99 -29.33 -5.62
C LEU A 615 -6.77 -28.64 -6.25
N GLU A 616 -6.72 -28.53 -7.58
CA GLU A 616 -5.57 -28.00 -8.31
C GLU A 616 -5.67 -26.49 -8.59
N ASP A 617 -6.74 -26.03 -9.22
CA ASP A 617 -6.80 -24.65 -9.72
C ASP A 617 -7.19 -23.64 -8.63
N CYS A 618 -7.96 -24.08 -7.63
CA CYS A 618 -8.52 -23.19 -6.61
C CYS A 618 -7.78 -23.29 -5.29
N PHE A 619 -7.39 -24.51 -4.89
CA PHE A 619 -6.87 -24.77 -3.55
C PHE A 619 -5.36 -24.98 -3.51
N SER A 620 -4.66 -25.07 -4.64
CA SER A 620 -3.20 -25.26 -4.67
C SER A 620 -2.46 -24.00 -5.15
N PRO A 621 -1.26 -23.68 -4.59
CA PRO A 621 -0.48 -22.51 -5.01
C PRO A 621 -0.01 -22.63 -6.48
N GLN A 622 -0.11 -21.54 -7.25
CA GLN A 622 0.48 -21.49 -8.59
C GLN A 622 2.00 -21.54 -8.49
N THR A 623 2.61 -22.62 -8.97
CA THR A 623 4.07 -22.71 -9.06
C THR A 623 4.56 -21.74 -10.13
N ALA A 624 5.29 -20.69 -9.72
CA ALA A 624 5.97 -19.78 -10.63
C ALA A 624 6.96 -20.58 -11.49
N SER A 625 6.56 -20.87 -12.73
CA SER A 625 7.39 -21.32 -13.83
C SER A 625 8.57 -22.23 -13.44
N SER A 626 8.35 -23.54 -13.46
CA SER A 626 9.37 -24.46 -13.95
C SER A 626 9.53 -24.23 -15.46
N SER A 627 10.04 -23.07 -15.85
CA SER A 627 10.80 -22.85 -17.08
C SER A 627 12.20 -23.48 -16.92
N SER A 628 12.22 -24.73 -16.48
CA SER A 628 13.37 -25.62 -16.51
C SER A 628 12.95 -26.85 -17.27
N SER A 629 13.14 -26.81 -18.59
CA SER A 629 13.51 -27.94 -19.44
C SER A 629 13.17 -29.35 -18.90
N SER A 630 11.90 -29.64 -18.62
CA SER A 630 11.43 -31.01 -18.54
C SER A 630 11.18 -31.43 -19.98
N SER A 631 12.14 -32.14 -20.55
CA SER A 631 12.03 -32.92 -21.78
C SER A 631 10.57 -33.28 -22.05
N SER A 632 10.02 -32.88 -23.20
CA SER A 632 8.65 -33.22 -23.59
C SER A 632 8.46 -34.74 -23.44
N CYS A 633 7.88 -35.16 -22.32
CA CYS A 633 7.49 -36.55 -22.15
C CYS A 633 6.26 -36.69 -23.03
N ASN A 634 6.41 -37.28 -24.23
CA ASN A 634 5.30 -37.52 -25.14
C ASN A 634 4.25 -38.35 -24.40
N ALA A 635 3.19 -37.71 -23.90
CA ALA A 635 2.07 -38.39 -23.28
C ALA A 635 1.16 -38.94 -24.39
N TYR A 636 0.97 -40.26 -24.43
CA TYR A 636 0.12 -40.92 -25.41
C TYR A 636 -1.28 -41.09 -24.82
N THR A 637 -2.18 -40.16 -25.14
CA THR A 637 -3.59 -40.21 -24.71
C THR A 637 -4.36 -41.29 -25.46
N LEU A 638 -5.43 -41.82 -24.86
CA LEU A 638 -6.34 -42.78 -25.53
C LEU A 638 -6.89 -42.24 -26.85
N ARG A 639 -7.18 -40.93 -26.92
CA ARG A 639 -7.68 -40.25 -28.11
C ARG A 639 -6.71 -40.28 -29.29
N ASN A 640 -5.42 -40.19 -29.00
CA ASN A 640 -4.37 -40.13 -30.02
C ASN A 640 -3.85 -41.52 -30.42
N PHE A 641 -4.32 -42.59 -29.74
CA PHE A 641 -3.95 -43.96 -30.05
C PHE A 641 -4.98 -44.58 -30.98
N SER A 642 -4.60 -44.80 -32.24
CA SER A 642 -5.50 -45.27 -33.32
C SER A 642 -6.21 -46.60 -33.04
N GLY A 643 -5.67 -47.45 -32.15
CA GLY A 643 -6.32 -48.71 -31.77
C GLY A 643 -7.46 -48.56 -30.76
N LEU A 644 -7.57 -47.42 -30.07
CA LEU A 644 -8.60 -47.16 -29.06
C LEU A 644 -9.38 -45.86 -29.28
N SER A 645 -8.96 -44.99 -30.22
CA SER A 645 -9.57 -43.68 -30.48
C SER A 645 -11.07 -43.76 -30.79
N ASP A 646 -11.47 -44.78 -31.55
CA ASP A 646 -12.87 -44.98 -32.00
C ASP A 646 -13.82 -45.41 -30.87
N TYR A 647 -13.25 -45.81 -29.72
CA TYR A 647 -13.97 -46.23 -28.52
C TYR A 647 -14.00 -45.14 -27.42
N VAL A 648 -13.45 -43.95 -27.71
CA VAL A 648 -13.49 -42.82 -26.78
C VAL A 648 -14.79 -42.03 -27.01
N HIS A 649 -15.74 -42.16 -26.07
CA HIS A 649 -17.07 -41.56 -26.21
C HIS A 649 -17.26 -40.22 -25.46
N CYS A 650 -16.29 -39.81 -24.63
CA CYS A 650 -16.36 -38.55 -23.88
C CYS A 650 -15.37 -37.52 -24.47
N GLU A 651 -15.89 -36.52 -25.18
CA GLU A 651 -15.09 -35.51 -25.89
C GLU A 651 -14.58 -34.37 -24.99
N THR A 652 -15.14 -34.18 -23.79
CA THR A 652 -15.03 -32.91 -23.03
C THR A 652 -14.40 -33.00 -21.63
N SER A 653 -13.89 -34.16 -21.17
CA SER A 653 -13.31 -34.25 -19.81
C SER A 653 -11.87 -33.71 -19.70
N ARG A 654 -11.60 -32.97 -18.62
CA ARG A 654 -10.28 -32.40 -18.29
C ARG A 654 -9.26 -33.50 -17.98
N LEU A 655 -9.65 -34.44 -17.11
CA LEU A 655 -8.82 -35.58 -16.76
C LEU A 655 -8.99 -36.71 -17.77
N GLN A 656 -7.87 -37.20 -18.31
CA GLN A 656 -7.82 -38.29 -19.28
C GLN A 656 -6.80 -39.36 -18.89
N LEU A 657 -6.93 -40.55 -19.47
CA LEU A 657 -5.90 -41.58 -19.36
C LEU A 657 -4.83 -41.37 -20.43
N ALA A 658 -3.58 -41.28 -20.00
CA ALA A 658 -2.41 -41.19 -20.87
C ALA A 658 -1.31 -42.15 -20.42
N SER A 659 -0.41 -42.51 -21.33
CA SER A 659 0.74 -43.36 -21.05
C SER A 659 2.05 -42.65 -21.35
N VAL A 660 3.04 -42.81 -20.48
CA VAL A 660 4.44 -42.40 -20.72
C VAL A 660 5.11 -43.34 -21.74
N ALA A 661 4.81 -44.63 -21.65
CA ALA A 661 5.33 -45.62 -22.57
C ALA A 661 4.78 -45.37 -23.97
N LYS A 662 5.65 -45.43 -24.99
CA LYS A 662 5.25 -45.24 -26.39
C LYS A 662 4.48 -46.46 -26.89
N PRO A 663 3.40 -46.27 -27.65
CA PRO A 663 2.78 -47.39 -28.36
C PRO A 663 3.74 -47.90 -29.43
N TYR A 664 3.71 -49.22 -29.69
CA TYR A 664 4.60 -49.85 -30.67
C TYR A 664 4.50 -49.22 -32.07
N VAL A 665 3.31 -48.73 -32.45
CA VAL A 665 3.04 -48.02 -33.73
C VAL A 665 3.82 -46.70 -33.90
N VAL A 666 4.31 -46.08 -32.82
CA VAL A 666 5.11 -44.83 -32.84
C VAL A 666 6.56 -45.07 -32.41
N ALA A 667 6.91 -46.28 -31.97
CA ALA A 667 8.28 -46.64 -31.63
C ALA A 667 9.16 -46.80 -32.88
N HIS A 668 10.49 -46.67 -32.74
CA HIS A 668 11.43 -46.86 -33.85
C HIS A 668 11.46 -48.29 -34.41
N TYR A 669 10.83 -49.24 -33.69
CA TYR A 669 10.60 -50.62 -34.12
C TYR A 669 9.36 -50.80 -35.02
N ARG A 670 8.61 -49.74 -35.33
CA ARG A 670 7.38 -49.80 -36.16
C ARG A 670 7.61 -50.40 -37.56
N SER A 671 8.84 -50.33 -38.06
CA SER A 671 9.24 -50.82 -39.38
C SER A 671 10.29 -51.90 -39.22
N MET A 672 9.97 -53.12 -39.65
CA MET A 672 10.86 -54.28 -39.60
C MET A 672 11.12 -54.81 -41.00
N LYS A 673 12.35 -55.22 -41.29
CA LYS A 673 12.68 -55.85 -42.58
C LYS A 673 12.03 -57.23 -42.62
N ILE A 674 11.31 -57.55 -43.70
CA ILE A 674 10.56 -58.80 -43.91
C ILE A 674 11.31 -60.08 -43.45
N PRO A 675 12.64 -60.24 -43.67
CA PRO A 675 13.36 -61.45 -43.24
C PRO A 675 13.49 -61.62 -41.71
N GLN A 676 13.23 -60.59 -40.93
CA GLN A 676 13.36 -60.56 -39.46
C GLN A 676 12.01 -60.62 -38.74
N ALA A 677 10.91 -60.65 -39.50
CA ALA A 677 9.55 -60.53 -39.01
C ALA A 677 8.99 -61.93 -38.68
N ASN A 678 8.60 -62.17 -37.43
CA ASN A 678 7.92 -63.39 -36.97
C ASN A 678 6.77 -63.03 -36.01
N GLU A 679 5.90 -63.98 -35.68
CA GLU A 679 4.69 -63.71 -34.88
C GLU A 679 5.01 -63.03 -33.53
N GLY A 680 6.06 -63.44 -32.83
CA GLY A 680 6.47 -62.86 -31.55
C GLY A 680 6.97 -61.41 -31.65
N ASN A 681 7.48 -61.02 -32.82
CA ASN A 681 8.09 -59.71 -33.07
C ASN A 681 7.16 -58.73 -33.81
N ILE A 682 6.05 -59.23 -34.37
CA ILE A 682 5.02 -58.45 -35.06
C ILE A 682 3.78 -58.26 -34.18
N CYS A 683 3.35 -59.30 -33.47
CA CYS A 683 2.18 -59.29 -32.59
C CYS A 683 2.63 -59.15 -31.12
N VAL A 684 3.21 -58.01 -30.78
CA VAL A 684 3.68 -57.71 -29.43
C VAL A 684 2.52 -57.26 -28.52
N ASN A 685 2.66 -57.52 -27.22
CA ASN A 685 1.73 -57.01 -26.21
C ASN A 685 1.73 -55.47 -26.20
N ASN A 686 0.58 -54.87 -25.91
CA ASN A 686 0.49 -53.42 -25.74
C ASN A 686 1.38 -52.97 -24.58
N GLY A 687 2.37 -52.11 -24.88
CA GLY A 687 3.32 -51.59 -23.89
C GLY A 687 2.84 -50.33 -23.15
N LEU A 688 1.65 -49.81 -23.50
CA LEU A 688 1.08 -48.61 -22.87
C LEU A 688 0.73 -48.89 -21.40
N HIS A 689 1.14 -47.99 -20.51
CA HIS A 689 0.81 -48.02 -19.09
C HIS A 689 0.07 -46.73 -18.76
N TYR A 690 -1.25 -46.84 -18.60
CA TYR A 690 -2.10 -45.67 -18.43
C TYR A 690 -2.11 -45.16 -16.99
N SER A 691 -2.05 -43.85 -16.84
CA SER A 691 -2.28 -43.12 -15.60
C SER A 691 -3.11 -41.87 -15.90
N ILE A 692 -3.67 -41.25 -14.87
CA ILE A 692 -4.52 -40.06 -15.03
C ILE A 692 -3.63 -38.84 -15.33
N TYR A 693 -4.01 -38.09 -16.36
CA TYR A 693 -3.29 -36.96 -16.92
C TYR A 693 -4.23 -35.77 -17.05
N ASP A 694 -3.80 -34.61 -16.56
CA ASP A 694 -4.53 -33.35 -16.69
C ASP A 694 -4.20 -32.71 -18.04
N THR A 695 -5.17 -32.70 -18.96
CA THR A 695 -4.97 -32.13 -20.28
C THR A 695 -4.89 -30.61 -20.29
N LYS A 696 -5.38 -29.93 -19.23
CA LYS A 696 -5.33 -28.48 -19.10
C LYS A 696 -3.91 -27.99 -18.77
N SER A 697 -3.27 -28.60 -17.77
CA SER A 697 -1.90 -28.26 -17.34
C SER A 697 -0.81 -29.04 -18.07
N SER A 698 -1.19 -30.10 -18.81
CA SER A 698 -0.27 -31.04 -19.44
C SER A 698 0.69 -31.74 -18.46
N GLN A 699 0.17 -32.13 -17.29
CA GLN A 699 0.92 -32.77 -16.20
C GLN A 699 0.19 -34.01 -15.65
N TRP A 700 0.93 -34.92 -15.00
CA TRP A 700 0.37 -36.11 -14.36
C TRP A 700 -0.31 -35.75 -13.04
N THR A 701 -1.49 -36.32 -12.74
CA THR A 701 -2.22 -35.96 -11.51
C THR A 701 -1.48 -36.35 -10.23
N THR A 702 -0.61 -37.36 -10.28
CA THR A 702 0.28 -37.76 -9.18
C THR A 702 1.29 -36.69 -8.79
N GLU A 703 1.64 -35.79 -9.71
CA GLU A 703 2.54 -34.67 -9.44
C GLU A 703 1.80 -33.47 -8.86
N LEU A 704 0.50 -33.35 -9.12
CA LEU A 704 -0.34 -32.18 -8.80
C LEU A 704 -1.06 -32.30 -7.43
N LEU A 705 -1.48 -33.50 -7.06
CA LEU A 705 -2.27 -33.73 -5.84
C LEU A 705 -1.43 -33.61 -4.54
N ASN A 706 -2.11 -33.34 -3.41
CA ASN A 706 -1.53 -33.08 -2.07
C ASN A 706 -0.80 -31.73 -1.90
N ARG A 707 -1.13 -30.73 -2.74
CA ARG A 707 -0.55 -29.37 -2.68
C ARG A 707 -1.50 -28.31 -2.11
N CYS A 708 -2.69 -28.70 -1.64
CA CYS A 708 -3.69 -27.73 -1.23
C CYS A 708 -3.21 -26.85 -0.06
N ASP A 709 -3.14 -25.55 -0.28
CA ASP A 709 -2.78 -24.52 0.69
C ASP A 709 -3.49 -23.20 0.36
N LEU A 710 -4.43 -22.81 1.21
CA LEU A 710 -5.18 -21.55 1.08
C LEU A 710 -4.51 -20.37 1.79
N THR A 711 -3.41 -20.60 2.52
CA THR A 711 -2.84 -19.63 3.46
C THR A 711 -2.55 -18.31 2.79
N ARG A 712 -1.85 -18.31 1.65
CA ARG A 712 -1.45 -17.08 0.94
C ARG A 712 -2.65 -16.29 0.40
N ILE A 713 -3.63 -16.96 -0.21
CA ILE A 713 -4.77 -16.29 -0.87
C ILE A 713 -5.83 -15.81 0.12
N CYS A 714 -5.85 -16.37 1.34
CA CYS A 714 -6.74 -15.96 2.43
C CYS A 714 -6.02 -15.12 3.50
N THR A 715 -4.79 -14.64 3.23
CA THR A 715 -4.04 -13.80 4.16
C THR A 715 -3.76 -12.42 3.57
N PHE A 716 -3.96 -11.36 4.35
CA PHE A 716 -3.58 -10.00 3.93
C PHE A 716 -2.07 -9.92 3.63
N GLN A 717 -1.73 -9.36 2.48
CA GLN A 717 -0.35 -9.18 2.05
C GLN A 717 0.16 -7.82 2.50
N LEU A 718 1.19 -7.80 3.34
CA LEU A 718 1.80 -6.57 3.82
C LEU A 718 2.47 -5.83 2.65
N PRO A 719 2.31 -4.50 2.55
CA PRO A 719 2.99 -3.73 1.51
C PRO A 719 4.51 -3.90 1.59
N SER A 720 5.23 -3.80 0.47
CA SER A 720 6.70 -3.93 0.34
C SER A 720 7.55 -2.92 1.16
N SER A 721 6.92 -2.20 2.09
CA SER A 721 7.49 -1.27 3.05
C SER A 721 7.97 -1.97 4.34
N SER A 722 8.10 -1.22 5.45
CA SER A 722 8.68 -1.62 6.76
C SER A 722 8.35 -3.00 7.29
N HIS A 723 7.14 -3.49 7.02
CA HIS A 723 6.59 -4.67 7.66
C HIS A 723 6.63 -5.92 6.77
N HIS A 724 7.11 -5.83 5.52
CA HIS A 724 7.11 -6.97 4.60
C HIS A 724 7.86 -8.20 5.15
N THR A 725 8.93 -8.00 5.92
CA THR A 725 9.67 -9.10 6.57
C THR A 725 8.89 -9.79 7.69
N LEU A 726 7.75 -9.22 8.12
CA LEU A 726 6.87 -9.74 9.17
C LEU A 726 5.65 -10.48 8.60
N GLN A 727 5.62 -10.77 7.30
CA GLN A 727 4.49 -11.46 6.66
C GLN A 727 4.17 -12.80 7.34
N TYR A 728 5.18 -13.51 7.86
CA TYR A 728 5.02 -14.76 8.61
C TYR A 728 4.05 -14.63 9.81
N ALA A 729 3.97 -13.45 10.44
CA ALA A 729 3.08 -13.21 11.57
C ALA A 729 1.60 -13.09 11.14
N LEU A 730 1.34 -12.79 9.85
CA LEU A 730 0.01 -12.86 9.25
C LEU A 730 -0.27 -14.24 8.66
N ASP A 731 0.74 -14.91 8.09
CA ASP A 731 0.57 -16.22 7.47
C ASP A 731 0.25 -17.32 8.49
N GLY A 732 0.79 -17.23 9.70
CA GLY A 732 0.66 -18.28 10.71
C GLY A 732 0.58 -17.78 12.14
N THR A 733 0.33 -18.73 13.05
CA THR A 733 0.27 -18.52 14.50
C THR A 733 1.19 -19.47 15.28
N THR A 734 2.04 -20.22 14.56
CA THR A 734 2.86 -21.30 15.11
C THR A 734 4.14 -20.80 15.78
N HIS A 735 4.56 -19.56 15.50
CA HIS A 735 5.73 -18.96 16.13
C HIS A 735 5.48 -18.67 17.60
N THR A 736 6.51 -18.86 18.41
CA THR A 736 6.51 -18.71 19.86
C THR A 736 7.13 -17.36 20.27
N SER A 737 6.85 -16.93 21.51
CA SER A 737 7.45 -15.72 22.06
C SER A 737 8.98 -15.76 22.08
N ASN A 738 9.56 -16.92 22.36
CA ASN A 738 11.00 -17.12 22.39
C ASN A 738 11.63 -16.99 20.99
N GLU A 739 10.96 -17.49 19.96
CA GLU A 739 11.40 -17.32 18.57
C GLU A 739 11.36 -15.85 18.16
N VAL A 740 10.29 -15.12 18.51
CA VAL A 740 10.19 -13.68 18.24
C VAL A 740 11.29 -12.89 18.96
N LEU A 741 11.63 -13.26 20.21
CA LEU A 741 12.76 -12.66 20.92
C LEU A 741 14.10 -12.95 20.23
N ALA A 742 14.31 -14.18 19.73
CA ALA A 742 15.51 -14.54 19.00
C ALA A 742 15.65 -13.76 17.67
N TRP A 743 14.53 -13.49 17.00
CA TRP A 743 14.48 -12.73 15.74
C TRP A 743 14.59 -11.22 15.89
N GLN A 744 14.84 -10.68 17.10
CA GLN A 744 15.08 -9.24 17.28
C GLN A 744 16.26 -8.70 16.45
N ALA A 745 17.24 -9.56 16.15
CA ALA A 745 18.35 -9.21 15.25
C ALA A 745 17.87 -8.91 13.82
N ASP A 746 16.75 -9.51 13.40
CA ASP A 746 16.14 -9.35 12.08
C ASP A 746 15.11 -8.19 12.04
N CYS A 747 15.03 -7.40 13.13
CA CYS A 747 14.14 -6.25 13.21
C CYS A 747 14.46 -5.22 12.10
N PRO A 748 13.47 -4.85 11.27
CA PRO A 748 13.63 -3.83 10.24
C PRO A 748 14.09 -2.50 10.84
N ARG A 749 15.03 -1.82 10.17
CA ARG A 749 15.64 -0.56 10.67
C ARG A 749 14.67 0.60 10.88
N ASN A 750 13.45 0.49 10.35
CA ASN A 750 12.37 1.48 10.46
C ASN A 750 11.29 1.12 11.49
N LEU A 751 11.42 -0.02 12.16
CA LEU A 751 10.63 -0.39 13.33
C LEU A 751 11.51 -0.32 14.58
N ASN A 752 10.92 0.09 15.69
CA ASN A 752 11.61 -0.04 16.97
C ASN A 752 11.41 -1.47 17.51
N LEU A 753 12.33 -1.94 18.37
CA LEU A 753 12.31 -3.31 18.89
C LEU A 753 11.02 -3.65 19.65
N HIS A 754 10.42 -2.69 20.36
CA HIS A 754 9.17 -2.91 21.09
C HIS A 754 7.98 -3.09 20.14
N GLU A 755 7.91 -2.28 19.09
CA GLU A 755 6.88 -2.38 18.04
C GLU A 755 7.03 -3.66 17.23
N PHE A 756 8.27 -4.04 16.84
CA PHE A 756 8.56 -5.32 16.21
C PHE A 756 8.09 -6.49 17.08
N TYR A 757 8.47 -6.48 18.36
CA TYR A 757 8.10 -7.53 19.31
C TYR A 757 6.59 -7.60 19.48
N ALA A 758 5.91 -6.47 19.73
CA ALA A 758 4.47 -6.41 19.89
C ALA A 758 3.71 -6.88 18.64
N PHE A 759 4.21 -6.52 17.44
CA PHE A 759 3.60 -6.90 16.16
C PHE A 759 3.68 -8.41 15.95
N ALA A 760 4.88 -8.97 16.05
CA ALA A 760 5.07 -10.41 15.87
C ALA A 760 4.39 -11.22 16.99
N MET A 761 4.38 -10.73 18.23
CA MET A 761 3.75 -11.40 19.36
C MET A 761 2.22 -11.47 19.30
N LEU A 762 1.55 -10.55 18.60
CA LEU A 762 0.09 -10.46 18.62
C LEU A 762 -0.56 -11.80 18.25
N ARG A 763 0.03 -12.48 17.25
CA ARG A 763 -0.46 -13.76 16.72
C ARG A 763 0.38 -14.97 17.12
N SER A 764 1.28 -14.83 18.09
CA SER A 764 2.03 -15.95 18.65
C SER A 764 1.11 -16.82 19.50
N GLY A 765 0.76 -18.00 18.98
CA GLY A 765 -0.22 -18.92 19.56
C GLY A 765 -1.67 -18.56 19.22
N HIS A 766 -2.37 -19.45 18.50
CA HIS A 766 -3.71 -19.20 17.99
C HIS A 766 -4.76 -18.86 19.07
N ARG A 767 -4.65 -19.44 20.28
CA ARG A 767 -5.57 -19.17 21.41
C ARG A 767 -5.28 -17.89 22.19
N LEU A 768 -4.13 -17.23 21.97
CA LEU A 768 -3.73 -16.05 22.73
C LEU A 768 -4.05 -14.74 22.00
N GLN A 769 -4.55 -14.82 20.78
CA GLN A 769 -4.72 -13.67 19.89
C GLN A 769 -5.60 -12.56 20.51
N TRP A 770 -6.76 -12.90 21.07
CA TRP A 770 -7.67 -11.90 21.65
C TRP A 770 -7.12 -11.29 22.93
N ARG A 771 -6.48 -12.10 23.79
CA ARG A 771 -5.79 -11.60 24.98
C ARG A 771 -4.63 -10.67 24.62
N ASN A 772 -3.88 -11.00 23.58
CA ASN A 772 -2.82 -10.14 23.05
C ASN A 772 -3.39 -8.85 22.46
N ILE A 773 -4.49 -8.90 21.70
CA ILE A 773 -5.18 -7.70 21.20
C ILE A 773 -5.59 -6.80 22.37
N ALA A 774 -6.28 -7.35 23.38
CA ALA A 774 -6.70 -6.60 24.56
C ALA A 774 -5.49 -5.98 25.30
N ARG A 775 -4.40 -6.74 25.45
CA ARG A 775 -3.14 -6.24 26.04
C ARG A 775 -2.57 -5.07 25.24
N GLU A 776 -2.46 -5.19 23.91
CA GLU A 776 -1.89 -4.14 23.07
C GLU A 776 -2.77 -2.89 23.00
N MET A 777 -4.10 -3.04 23.09
CA MET A 777 -5.01 -1.90 23.21
C MET A 777 -4.77 -1.07 24.49
N MET A 778 -4.42 -1.74 25.58
CA MET A 778 -4.08 -1.08 26.85
C MET A 778 -2.64 -0.56 26.86
N ALA A 779 -1.69 -1.34 26.34
CA ALA A 779 -0.27 -1.02 26.34
C ALA A 779 0.09 0.08 25.33
N ARG A 780 -0.66 0.19 24.22
CA ARG A 780 -0.47 1.17 23.13
C ARG A 780 0.94 1.18 22.54
N ILE A 781 1.60 0.01 22.54
CA ILE A 781 2.91 -0.17 21.90
C ILE A 781 2.72 -0.22 20.38
N LEU A 782 1.69 -0.94 19.91
CA LEU A 782 1.30 -0.96 18.52
C LEU A 782 0.63 0.35 18.11
N ASN A 783 1.05 0.89 16.96
CA ASN A 783 0.40 2.03 16.36
C ASN A 783 -0.85 1.57 15.57
N PHE A 784 -2.03 1.74 16.17
CA PHE A 784 -3.32 1.42 15.55
C PHE A 784 -3.66 2.31 14.34
N SER A 785 -2.92 3.40 14.10
CA SER A 785 -3.08 4.24 12.92
C SER A 785 -2.30 3.73 11.69
N HIS A 786 -1.52 2.64 11.82
CA HIS A 786 -0.81 2.02 10.70
C HIS A 786 -1.63 0.93 10.02
N GLU A 787 -1.60 0.91 8.68
CA GLU A 787 -2.32 -0.08 7.86
C GLU A 787 -1.87 -1.53 8.15
N ALA A 788 -0.57 -1.74 8.39
CA ALA A 788 -0.02 -3.07 8.73
C ALA A 788 -0.59 -3.62 10.05
N THR A 789 -0.75 -2.75 11.06
CA THR A 789 -1.36 -3.11 12.35
C THR A 789 -2.83 -3.48 12.17
N TYR A 790 -3.55 -2.72 11.34
CA TYR A 790 -4.93 -3.04 10.97
C TYR A 790 -5.01 -4.42 10.30
N MET A 791 -4.19 -4.70 9.28
CA MET A 791 -4.17 -5.99 8.59
C MET A 791 -3.90 -7.16 9.56
N LEU A 792 -2.92 -7.00 10.46
CA LEU A 792 -2.59 -8.01 11.47
C LEU A 792 -3.76 -8.30 12.42
N ILE A 793 -4.42 -7.25 12.92
CA ILE A 793 -5.56 -7.40 13.84
C ILE A 793 -6.77 -7.99 13.14
N VAL A 794 -7.06 -7.56 11.90
CA VAL A 794 -8.19 -8.08 11.12
C VAL A 794 -7.95 -9.55 10.76
N GLN A 795 -6.72 -9.92 10.38
CA GLN A 795 -6.34 -11.31 10.17
C GLN A 795 -6.59 -12.15 11.43
N ALA A 796 -6.15 -11.67 12.60
CA ALA A 796 -6.39 -12.35 13.88
C ALA A 796 -7.88 -12.45 14.24
N ALA A 797 -8.65 -11.39 13.96
CA ALA A 797 -10.06 -11.32 14.32
C ALA A 797 -10.95 -12.22 13.45
N TRP A 798 -10.62 -12.36 12.16
CA TRP A 798 -11.49 -13.00 11.17
C TRP A 798 -11.05 -14.37 10.68
N GLN A 799 -9.75 -14.69 10.77
CA GLN A 799 -9.27 -16.02 10.39
C GLN A 799 -9.95 -17.08 11.28
N ALA A 800 -10.58 -18.08 10.64
CA ALA A 800 -11.32 -19.11 11.33
C ALA A 800 -10.45 -19.91 12.30
N GLY A 801 -9.29 -20.39 11.84
CA GLY A 801 -8.44 -21.26 12.62
C GLY A 801 -9.08 -22.63 12.92
N CYS A 802 -8.43 -23.38 13.80
CA CYS A 802 -8.78 -24.77 14.04
C CYS A 802 -10.18 -24.93 14.68
N PRO A 803 -10.91 -26.02 14.38
CA PRO A 803 -12.18 -26.35 15.02
C PRO A 803 -12.07 -26.42 16.54
N GLY A 804 -13.03 -25.85 17.25
CA GLY A 804 -13.11 -25.92 18.71
C GLY A 804 -13.69 -27.24 19.22
N ALA A 805 -13.49 -27.55 20.50
CA ALA A 805 -13.96 -28.79 21.13
C ALA A 805 -15.51 -28.90 21.23
N ALA A 806 -16.23 -27.78 21.26
CA ALA A 806 -17.70 -27.75 21.25
C ALA A 806 -18.23 -26.40 20.74
N GLY A 807 -19.33 -26.41 19.97
CA GLY A 807 -20.03 -25.19 19.55
C GLY A 807 -19.57 -24.62 18.21
N TYR A 808 -19.91 -23.34 17.95
CA TYR A 808 -19.53 -22.63 16.73
C TYR A 808 -18.29 -21.74 16.89
N SER A 809 -17.77 -21.61 18.11
CA SER A 809 -16.55 -20.85 18.36
C SER A 809 -15.33 -21.71 18.13
N ARG A 810 -14.47 -21.22 17.27
CA ARG A 810 -13.15 -21.79 16.95
C ARG A 810 -12.22 -21.59 18.14
N ASP A 811 -11.19 -22.42 18.25
CA ASP A 811 -10.22 -22.35 19.36
C ASP A 811 -9.59 -20.95 19.50
N SER A 812 -9.35 -20.27 18.38
CA SER A 812 -8.81 -18.91 18.33
C SER A 812 -9.75 -17.83 18.84
N HIS A 813 -11.01 -18.14 19.13
CA HIS A 813 -12.08 -17.17 19.41
C HIS A 813 -12.82 -17.44 20.73
N ILE A 814 -12.40 -18.46 21.48
CA ILE A 814 -13.08 -18.89 22.71
C ILE A 814 -13.20 -17.78 23.76
N ASP A 815 -12.20 -16.88 23.85
CA ASP A 815 -12.24 -15.74 24.78
C ASP A 815 -13.46 -14.82 24.52
N LEU A 816 -13.97 -14.75 23.28
CA LEU A 816 -15.14 -13.90 22.95
C LEU A 816 -16.48 -14.46 23.43
N GLU A 817 -16.52 -15.74 23.81
CA GLU A 817 -17.69 -16.33 24.45
C GLU A 817 -17.81 -15.92 25.92
N GLU A 818 -16.70 -15.53 26.56
CA GLU A 818 -16.67 -15.15 27.97
C GLU A 818 -17.21 -13.73 28.17
N GLU A 819 -18.29 -13.58 28.97
CA GLU A 819 -18.90 -12.27 29.24
C GLU A 819 -17.91 -11.28 29.89
N GLU A 820 -17.10 -11.74 30.85
CA GLU A 820 -16.12 -10.90 31.55
C GLU A 820 -15.02 -10.37 30.61
N PHE A 821 -14.52 -11.23 29.72
CA PHE A 821 -13.55 -10.84 28.70
C PHE A 821 -14.17 -9.86 27.70
N GLY A 822 -15.37 -10.14 27.21
CA GLY A 822 -16.10 -9.25 26.29
C GLY A 822 -16.31 -7.85 26.89
N MET A 823 -16.69 -7.76 28.17
CA MET A 823 -16.83 -6.49 28.88
C MET A 823 -15.48 -5.75 29.00
N SER A 824 -14.41 -6.47 29.33
CA SER A 824 -13.06 -5.90 29.44
C SER A 824 -12.55 -5.37 28.10
N LEU A 825 -12.79 -6.10 27.02
CA LEU A 825 -12.44 -5.69 25.67
C LEU A 825 -13.22 -4.44 25.23
N LEU A 826 -14.53 -4.37 25.51
CA LEU A 826 -15.34 -3.18 25.24
C LEU A 826 -14.87 -1.97 26.03
N SER A 827 -14.48 -2.15 27.30
CA SER A 827 -13.90 -1.07 28.09
C SER A 827 -12.60 -0.54 27.48
N ALA A 828 -11.71 -1.44 27.02
CA ALA A 828 -10.49 -1.07 26.31
C ALA A 828 -10.77 -0.35 24.98
N LEU A 829 -11.79 -0.79 24.23
CA LEU A 829 -12.25 -0.13 22.99
C LEU A 829 -12.76 1.29 23.24
N GLU A 830 -13.55 1.51 24.29
CA GLU A 830 -14.06 2.84 24.65
C GLU A 830 -12.91 3.81 25.01
N VAL A 831 -11.95 3.35 25.82
CA VAL A 831 -10.78 4.15 26.20
C VAL A 831 -9.88 4.45 25.00
N ALA A 832 -9.73 3.49 24.08
CA ALA A 832 -8.98 3.68 22.85
C ALA A 832 -9.68 4.66 21.89
N LEU A 833 -11.00 4.54 21.72
CA LEU A 833 -11.81 5.45 20.90
C LEU A 833 -11.71 6.90 21.41
N GLN A 834 -11.84 7.10 22.72
CA GLN A 834 -11.71 8.43 23.34
C GLN A 834 -10.35 9.08 23.06
N SER A 835 -9.28 8.29 22.91
CA SER A 835 -7.95 8.83 22.63
C SER A 835 -7.77 9.32 21.19
N VAL A 836 -8.60 8.87 20.25
CA VAL A 836 -8.50 9.22 18.83
C VAL A 836 -9.61 10.17 18.36
N GLU A 837 -10.76 10.23 19.05
CA GLU A 837 -11.98 10.96 18.60
C GLU A 837 -11.75 12.46 18.31
N GLY A 838 -10.69 13.07 18.84
CA GLY A 838 -10.33 14.47 18.61
C GLY A 838 -9.60 14.76 17.29
N ASN A 839 -9.19 13.75 16.51
CA ASN A 839 -8.43 13.94 15.26
C ASN A 839 -8.81 12.89 14.20
N TRP A 840 -9.33 13.34 13.05
CA TRP A 840 -9.71 12.49 11.92
C TRP A 840 -8.56 11.66 11.33
N GLN A 841 -7.30 11.98 11.64
CA GLN A 841 -6.15 11.14 11.32
C GLN A 841 -6.17 9.78 12.06
N GLY A 842 -7.01 9.62 13.08
CA GLY A 842 -7.29 8.37 13.78
C GLY A 842 -8.19 7.38 13.01
N ALA A 843 -8.51 7.65 11.75
CA ALA A 843 -9.34 6.83 10.88
C ALA A 843 -9.04 5.33 10.90
N VAL A 844 -7.77 4.95 10.69
CA VAL A 844 -7.33 3.56 10.65
C VAL A 844 -7.54 2.87 12.00
N ALA A 845 -7.32 3.59 13.11
CA ALA A 845 -7.58 3.09 14.45
C ALA A 845 -9.08 2.87 14.68
N LEU A 846 -9.92 3.85 14.33
CA LEU A 846 -11.38 3.74 14.42
C LEU A 846 -11.89 2.54 13.60
N ARG A 847 -11.40 2.35 12.38
CA ARG A 847 -11.72 1.20 11.54
C ARG A 847 -11.37 -0.13 12.22
N THR A 848 -10.21 -0.20 12.87
CA THR A 848 -9.80 -1.38 13.65
C THR A 848 -10.77 -1.63 14.80
N PHE A 849 -11.15 -0.59 15.55
CA PHE A 849 -12.04 -0.72 16.70
C PHE A 849 -13.45 -1.17 16.30
N VAL A 850 -13.96 -0.65 15.17
CA VAL A 850 -15.24 -1.10 14.59
C VAL A 850 -15.18 -2.59 14.25
N VAL A 851 -14.10 -3.07 13.61
CA VAL A 851 -13.93 -4.50 13.29
C VAL A 851 -13.94 -5.38 14.56
N LEU A 852 -13.24 -4.95 15.61
CA LEU A 852 -13.20 -5.71 16.88
C LEU A 852 -14.58 -5.75 17.55
N ALA A 853 -15.30 -4.62 17.57
CA ALA A 853 -16.64 -4.53 18.17
C ALA A 853 -17.69 -5.33 17.38
N THR A 854 -17.69 -5.26 16.04
CA THR A 854 -18.61 -6.06 15.22
C THR A 854 -18.30 -7.55 15.33
N ARG A 855 -17.02 -7.92 15.48
CA ARG A 855 -16.62 -9.32 15.70
C ARG A 855 -17.05 -9.85 17.06
N LEU A 856 -16.86 -9.07 18.13
CA LEU A 856 -17.34 -9.42 19.47
C LEU A 856 -18.86 -9.57 19.48
N LEU A 857 -19.59 -8.63 18.86
CA LEU A 857 -21.04 -8.69 18.72
C LEU A 857 -21.50 -9.97 18.00
N SER A 858 -20.81 -10.33 16.92
CA SER A 858 -21.14 -11.50 16.09
C SER A 858 -21.02 -12.82 16.86
N LEU A 859 -19.94 -13.00 17.63
CA LEU A 859 -19.65 -14.26 18.32
C LEU A 859 -20.23 -14.38 19.72
N SER A 860 -20.40 -13.26 20.44
CA SER A 860 -20.94 -13.27 21.80
C SER A 860 -22.38 -13.77 21.83
N VAL A 861 -22.73 -14.48 22.91
CA VAL A 861 -24.10 -14.92 23.22
C VAL A 861 -24.79 -14.06 24.26
N HIS A 862 -24.04 -13.17 24.91
CA HIS A 862 -24.51 -12.43 26.07
C HIS A 862 -25.23 -11.15 25.65
N GLN A 863 -26.50 -11.01 26.06
CA GLN A 863 -27.31 -9.84 25.73
C GLN A 863 -26.69 -8.54 26.29
N THR A 864 -25.99 -8.61 27.43
CA THR A 864 -25.24 -7.48 28.01
C THR A 864 -24.18 -6.97 27.04
N ILE A 865 -23.38 -7.88 26.48
CA ILE A 865 -22.36 -7.57 25.48
C ILE A 865 -23.00 -6.98 24.23
N HIS A 866 -24.09 -7.58 23.73
CA HIS A 866 -24.80 -7.06 22.55
C HIS A 866 -25.23 -5.60 22.72
N LYS A 867 -25.87 -5.27 23.86
CA LYS A 867 -26.29 -3.90 24.18
C LYS A 867 -25.11 -2.93 24.20
N ASN A 868 -24.01 -3.30 24.85
CA ASN A 868 -22.82 -2.45 24.93
C ASN A 868 -22.12 -2.29 23.58
N CYS A 869 -22.08 -3.34 22.75
CA CYS A 869 -21.60 -3.24 21.37
C CYS A 869 -22.46 -2.27 20.54
N TYR A 870 -23.79 -2.29 20.68
CA TYR A 870 -24.66 -1.33 19.98
C TYR A 870 -24.35 0.11 20.38
N LEU A 871 -24.15 0.38 21.68
CA LEU A 871 -23.77 1.69 22.18
C LEU A 871 -22.40 2.13 21.64
N PHE A 872 -21.41 1.23 21.68
CA PHE A 872 -20.08 1.49 21.15
C PHE A 872 -20.12 1.80 19.64
N LEU A 873 -20.82 0.98 18.85
CA LEU A 873 -20.95 1.18 17.40
C LEU A 873 -21.70 2.49 17.07
N LYS A 874 -22.71 2.85 17.86
CA LYS A 874 -23.40 4.15 17.73
C LYS A 874 -22.47 5.33 18.04
N ARG A 875 -21.60 5.21 19.04
CA ARG A 875 -20.57 6.22 19.35
C ARG A 875 -19.53 6.32 18.22
N ALA A 876 -19.02 5.18 17.76
CA ALA A 876 -18.08 5.13 16.64
C ALA A 876 -18.65 5.80 15.38
N ARG A 877 -19.92 5.52 15.06
CA ARG A 877 -20.68 6.13 13.96
C ARG A 877 -20.75 7.65 14.09
N TYR A 878 -21.08 8.15 15.28
CA TYR A 878 -21.12 9.58 15.56
C TYR A 878 -19.76 10.25 15.32
N VAL A 879 -18.68 9.64 15.82
CA VAL A 879 -17.30 10.16 15.63
C VAL A 879 -16.92 10.20 14.15
N SER A 880 -17.15 9.12 13.39
CA SER A 880 -16.85 9.08 11.96
C SER A 880 -17.69 10.07 11.15
N LEU A 881 -18.98 10.27 11.48
CA LEU A 881 -19.83 11.26 10.82
C LEU A 881 -19.38 12.69 11.12
N LYS A 882 -18.95 12.96 12.36
CA LYS A 882 -18.43 14.27 12.74
C LYS A 882 -17.20 14.60 11.90
N TRP A 883 -16.22 13.69 11.83
CA TRP A 883 -15.03 13.85 11.00
C TRP A 883 -15.38 14.00 9.51
N LEU A 884 -16.33 13.21 9.02
CA LEU A 884 -16.82 13.33 7.65
C LEU A 884 -17.33 14.73 7.34
N ARG A 885 -18.19 15.28 8.21
CA ARG A 885 -18.76 16.62 8.02
C ARG A 885 -17.71 17.72 8.11
N GLU A 886 -16.74 17.60 9.01
CA GLU A 886 -15.59 18.52 9.11
C GLU A 886 -14.76 18.50 7.81
N LEU A 887 -14.45 17.32 7.27
CA LEU A 887 -13.72 17.18 6.00
C LEU A 887 -14.51 17.72 4.80
N VAL A 888 -15.82 17.48 4.76
CA VAL A 888 -16.70 18.02 3.71
C VAL A 888 -16.78 19.55 3.79
N GLN A 889 -16.75 20.13 5.00
CA GLN A 889 -16.68 21.58 5.17
C GLN A 889 -15.35 22.15 4.67
N LEU A 890 -14.22 21.55 5.05
CA LEU A 890 -12.89 21.95 4.56
C LEU A 890 -12.79 21.89 3.03
N LEU A 891 -13.39 20.87 2.41
CA LEU A 891 -13.49 20.75 0.95
C LEU A 891 -14.29 21.88 0.29
N ARG A 892 -15.27 22.47 1.00
CA ARG A 892 -16.05 23.61 0.47
C ARG A 892 -15.27 24.93 0.55
N GLU A 893 -14.40 25.05 1.54
CA GLU A 893 -13.62 26.25 1.84
C GLU A 893 -12.26 26.28 1.12
N GLY A 894 -11.71 25.12 0.75
CA GLY A 894 -10.43 24.99 0.07
C GLY A 894 -10.41 25.51 -1.37
N GLN A 895 -9.31 26.18 -1.73
CA GLN A 895 -9.07 26.69 -3.11
C GLN A 895 -8.02 25.87 -3.88
N ASP A 896 -7.25 25.02 -3.19
CA ASP A 896 -6.20 24.20 -3.80
C ASP A 896 -6.73 22.85 -4.30
N VAL A 897 -6.39 22.52 -5.56
CA VAL A 897 -6.87 21.33 -6.28
C VAL A 897 -6.21 20.05 -5.76
N GLU A 898 -4.92 20.09 -5.41
CA GLU A 898 -4.20 18.92 -4.88
C GLU A 898 -4.70 18.57 -3.48
N GLU A 899 -4.84 19.58 -2.62
CA GLU A 899 -5.40 19.43 -1.27
C GLU A 899 -6.85 18.90 -1.31
N SER A 900 -7.66 19.41 -2.25
CA SER A 900 -9.04 18.95 -2.45
C SER A 900 -9.13 17.46 -2.84
N THR A 901 -8.20 16.97 -3.67
CA THR A 901 -8.16 15.55 -4.06
C THR A 901 -7.87 14.65 -2.86
N VAL A 902 -6.90 15.02 -2.02
CA VAL A 902 -6.55 14.27 -0.80
C VAL A 902 -7.70 14.29 0.20
N LEU A 903 -8.28 15.47 0.45
CA LEU A 903 -9.42 15.61 1.35
C LEU A 903 -10.65 14.83 0.86
N ASN A 904 -10.90 14.76 -0.44
CA ASN A 904 -12.00 13.98 -1.00
C ASN A 904 -11.85 12.48 -0.71
N LEU A 905 -10.64 11.93 -0.89
CA LEU A 905 -10.37 10.53 -0.54
C LEU A 905 -10.49 10.26 0.96
N ARG A 906 -10.13 11.22 1.81
CA ARG A 906 -10.32 11.12 3.27
C ARG A 906 -11.80 11.18 3.68
N ALA A 907 -12.59 12.05 3.04
CA ALA A 907 -14.04 12.08 3.26
C ALA A 907 -14.68 10.76 2.83
N LEU A 908 -14.29 10.21 1.67
CA LEU A 908 -14.73 8.89 1.22
C LEU A 908 -14.39 7.80 2.24
N GLU A 909 -13.15 7.80 2.77
CA GLU A 909 -12.73 6.86 3.83
C GLU A 909 -13.62 6.97 5.09
N MET A 910 -13.93 8.18 5.55
CA MET A 910 -14.75 8.38 6.77
C MET A 910 -16.18 7.88 6.56
N ALA A 911 -16.76 8.15 5.40
CA ALA A 911 -18.10 7.67 5.07
C ALA A 911 -18.13 6.13 5.01
N LEU A 912 -17.10 5.49 4.45
CA LEU A 912 -16.97 4.03 4.40
C LEU A 912 -16.80 3.40 5.80
N ILE A 913 -16.00 4.02 6.68
CA ILE A 913 -15.85 3.56 8.07
C ILE A 913 -17.17 3.70 8.84
N CYS A 914 -17.86 4.83 8.67
CA CYS A 914 -19.16 5.06 9.28
C CYS A 914 -20.20 4.04 8.82
N HIS A 915 -20.29 3.79 7.52
CA HIS A 915 -21.15 2.75 6.95
C HIS A 915 -20.78 1.36 7.50
N GLY A 916 -19.48 1.08 7.66
CA GLY A 916 -18.99 -0.16 8.25
C GLY A 916 -19.44 -0.42 9.69
N THR A 917 -19.95 0.57 10.42
CA THR A 917 -20.54 0.36 11.77
C THR A 917 -21.83 -0.47 11.74
N PHE A 918 -22.46 -0.59 10.56
CA PHE A 918 -23.62 -1.45 10.34
C PHE A 918 -23.24 -2.85 9.84
N ASP A 919 -21.95 -3.14 9.64
CA ASP A 919 -21.47 -4.43 9.16
C ASP A 919 -21.57 -5.49 10.28
N VAL A 920 -22.76 -6.04 10.49
CA VAL A 920 -23.08 -7.04 11.53
C VAL A 920 -23.97 -8.15 10.96
N ASP A 921 -24.17 -9.25 11.69
CA ASP A 921 -25.15 -10.28 11.30
C ASP A 921 -26.57 -9.67 11.25
N ASN A 922 -27.40 -10.12 10.29
CA ASN A 922 -28.73 -9.56 10.01
C ASN A 922 -29.65 -9.47 11.23
N ILE A 923 -29.46 -10.33 12.22
CA ILE A 923 -30.24 -10.34 13.47
C ILE A 923 -30.09 -9.03 14.27
N HIS A 924 -29.02 -8.27 14.05
CA HIS A 924 -28.70 -7.04 14.76
C HIS A 924 -29.16 -5.77 14.00
N PHE A 925 -29.61 -5.88 12.75
CA PHE A 925 -30.00 -4.71 11.94
C PHE A 925 -31.14 -3.93 12.56
N SER A 926 -32.12 -4.61 13.17
CA SER A 926 -33.26 -3.94 13.83
C SER A 926 -32.84 -3.04 14.99
N ALA A 927 -31.81 -3.44 15.74
CA ALA A 927 -31.26 -2.66 16.87
C ALA A 927 -30.34 -1.52 16.40
N LEU A 928 -29.60 -1.71 15.29
CA LEU A 928 -28.71 -0.68 14.76
C LEU A 928 -29.42 0.37 13.89
N LEU A 929 -30.61 0.05 13.36
CA LEU A 929 -31.50 0.93 12.59
C LEU A 929 -32.80 1.20 13.37
N GLU A 930 -32.68 1.37 14.67
CA GLU A 930 -33.83 1.61 15.55
C GLU A 930 -34.31 3.06 15.43
N SER A 931 -33.39 4.04 15.42
CA SER A 931 -33.75 5.46 15.44
C SER A 931 -33.64 6.14 14.07
N ASN A 932 -34.34 7.26 13.91
CA ASN A 932 -34.33 8.04 12.67
C ASN A 932 -32.95 8.66 12.39
N GLU A 933 -32.16 8.93 13.43
CA GLU A 933 -30.76 9.35 13.29
C GLU A 933 -29.88 8.24 12.71
N ASP A 934 -30.18 6.97 13.01
CA ASP A 934 -29.43 5.84 12.47
C ASP A 934 -29.74 5.63 10.98
N VAL A 935 -31.01 5.76 10.58
CA VAL A 935 -31.43 5.79 9.17
C VAL A 935 -30.81 7.00 8.45
N ALA A 936 -30.79 8.18 9.08
CA ALA A 936 -30.18 9.35 8.50
C ALA A 936 -28.65 9.20 8.33
N ALA A 937 -27.99 8.61 9.32
CA ALA A 937 -26.56 8.34 9.27
C ALA A 937 -26.17 7.43 8.10
N ILE A 938 -26.90 6.33 7.90
CA ILE A 938 -26.57 5.38 6.84
C ILE A 938 -26.88 5.96 5.45
N THR A 939 -28.02 6.63 5.27
CA THR A 939 -28.37 7.23 3.98
C THR A 939 -27.41 8.38 3.63
N GLU A 940 -26.99 9.19 4.61
CA GLU A 940 -25.97 10.24 4.44
C GLU A 940 -24.64 9.63 3.98
N CYS A 941 -24.22 8.53 4.59
CA CYS A 941 -23.01 7.81 4.16
C CYS A 941 -23.15 7.26 2.74
N CYS A 942 -24.25 6.59 2.41
CA CYS A 942 -24.45 6.03 1.07
C CYS A 942 -24.40 7.11 -0.02
N ILE A 943 -25.08 8.24 0.17
CA ILE A 943 -25.08 9.35 -0.79
C ILE A 943 -23.67 9.93 -0.93
N ILE A 944 -22.98 10.17 0.18
CA ILE A 944 -21.63 10.73 0.14
C ILE A 944 -20.62 9.76 -0.50
N ILE A 945 -20.73 8.45 -0.22
CA ILE A 945 -19.89 7.42 -0.84
C ILE A 945 -20.13 7.43 -2.35
N HIS A 946 -21.39 7.39 -2.80
CA HIS A 946 -21.74 7.45 -4.21
C HIS A 946 -21.16 8.69 -4.90
N ASP A 947 -21.32 9.85 -4.28
CA ASP A 947 -20.97 11.13 -4.90
C ASP A 947 -19.46 11.36 -4.94
N ARG A 948 -18.73 10.89 -3.92
CA ARG A 948 -17.29 11.09 -3.80
C ARG A 948 -16.46 9.98 -4.42
N CYS A 949 -17.07 8.82 -4.71
CA CYS A 949 -16.38 7.73 -5.38
C CYS A 949 -15.90 8.15 -6.78
N PRO A 950 -14.60 8.03 -7.08
CA PRO A 950 -14.06 8.27 -8.41
C PRO A 950 -14.70 7.35 -9.45
N VAL A 951 -14.83 7.86 -10.67
CA VAL A 951 -15.35 7.09 -11.81
C VAL A 951 -14.54 5.83 -12.07
N THR A 952 -13.21 5.91 -11.89
CA THR A 952 -12.30 4.77 -12.03
C THR A 952 -11.66 4.43 -10.69
N THR A 953 -11.92 3.23 -10.18
CA THR A 953 -11.40 2.76 -8.89
C THR A 953 -10.05 2.04 -8.99
N GLN A 954 -9.53 1.80 -10.20
CA GLN A 954 -8.30 1.04 -10.45
C GLN A 954 -7.06 1.64 -9.77
N HIS A 955 -6.96 2.97 -9.68
CA HIS A 955 -5.82 3.68 -9.08
C HIS A 955 -5.99 3.98 -7.58
N LEU A 956 -7.12 3.60 -6.97
CA LEU A 956 -7.31 3.77 -5.53
C LEU A 956 -6.32 2.89 -4.75
N ALA A 957 -5.90 3.37 -3.59
CA ALA A 957 -5.14 2.57 -2.64
C ALA A 957 -5.90 1.29 -2.27
N SER A 958 -5.19 0.17 -2.10
CA SER A 958 -5.80 -1.15 -1.91
C SER A 958 -6.78 -1.20 -0.74
N PHE A 959 -6.51 -0.48 0.35
CA PHE A 959 -7.41 -0.43 1.51
C PHE A 959 -8.76 0.24 1.20
N LEU A 960 -8.79 1.27 0.33
CA LEU A 960 -10.05 1.91 -0.08
C LEU A 960 -10.87 0.99 -0.99
N LYS A 961 -10.21 0.23 -1.86
CA LYS A 961 -10.88 -0.79 -2.69
C LYS A 961 -11.55 -1.85 -1.82
N ILE A 962 -10.88 -2.32 -0.77
CA ILE A 962 -11.45 -3.28 0.20
C ILE A 962 -12.66 -2.67 0.91
N LEU A 963 -12.57 -1.41 1.37
CA LEU A 963 -13.69 -0.73 2.02
C LEU A 963 -14.90 -0.54 1.09
N LEU A 964 -14.68 -0.18 -0.18
CA LEU A 964 -15.74 -0.09 -1.19
C LEU A 964 -16.42 -1.44 -1.44
N ARG A 965 -15.64 -2.52 -1.54
CA ARG A 965 -16.19 -3.89 -1.67
C ARG A 965 -17.06 -4.27 -0.46
N ARG A 966 -16.66 -3.91 0.75
CA ARG A 966 -17.49 -4.10 1.96
C ARG A 966 -18.75 -3.25 1.95
N PHE A 967 -18.67 -2.01 1.46
CA PHE A 967 -19.83 -1.16 1.26
C PHE A 967 -20.83 -1.83 0.32
N GLU A 968 -20.41 -2.28 -0.86
CA GLU A 968 -21.27 -2.96 -1.85
C GLU A 968 -21.96 -4.19 -1.24
N ARG A 969 -21.21 -5.05 -0.54
CA ARG A 969 -21.75 -6.24 0.12
C ARG A 969 -22.73 -5.91 1.24
N LEU A 970 -22.39 -4.94 2.08
CA LEU A 970 -23.24 -4.54 3.21
C LEU A 970 -24.53 -3.86 2.73
N SER A 971 -24.44 -2.97 1.74
CA SER A 971 -25.61 -2.31 1.15
C SER A 971 -26.55 -3.33 0.51
N HIS A 972 -26.01 -4.35 -0.16
CA HIS A 972 -26.79 -5.47 -0.69
C HIS A 972 -27.56 -6.22 0.39
N LEU A 973 -26.91 -6.52 1.53
CA LEU A 973 -27.54 -7.20 2.66
C LEU A 973 -28.57 -6.31 3.38
N LEU A 974 -28.33 -5.01 3.46
CA LEU A 974 -29.18 -4.04 4.15
C LEU A 974 -30.37 -3.56 3.32
N GLU A 975 -30.32 -3.68 1.99
CA GLU A 975 -31.27 -3.07 1.05
C GLU A 975 -32.73 -3.26 1.49
N ALA A 976 -33.14 -4.51 1.73
CA ALA A 976 -34.52 -4.81 2.10
C ALA A 976 -34.93 -4.22 3.46
N THR A 977 -34.04 -4.28 4.45
CA THR A 977 -34.31 -3.75 5.79
C THR A 977 -34.34 -2.22 5.80
N LEU A 978 -33.37 -1.57 5.14
CA LEU A 978 -33.29 -0.13 5.03
C LEU A 978 -34.48 0.44 4.24
N ARG A 979 -34.85 -0.18 3.11
CA ARG A 979 -36.06 0.16 2.37
C ARG A 979 -37.30 0.08 3.25
N CYS A 980 -37.48 -1.03 3.97
CA CYS A 980 -38.62 -1.21 4.86
C CYS A 980 -38.67 -0.11 5.93
N LYS A 981 -37.53 0.25 6.53
CA LYS A 981 -37.43 1.32 7.52
C LYS A 981 -37.76 2.71 6.95
N ILE A 982 -37.24 3.04 5.77
CA ILE A 982 -37.53 4.32 5.10
C ILE A 982 -39.02 4.46 4.76
N LEU A 983 -39.64 3.38 4.28
CA LEU A 983 -41.07 3.37 3.95
C LEU A 983 -41.99 3.41 5.19
N GLN A 984 -41.49 2.96 6.35
CA GLN A 984 -42.21 3.03 7.62
C GLN A 984 -42.11 4.44 8.24
N ASP A 985 -40.92 5.03 8.25
CA ASP A 985 -40.67 6.39 8.76
C ASP A 985 -39.68 7.13 7.86
N GLN A 986 -40.19 8.13 7.15
CA GLN A 986 -39.42 8.92 6.20
C GLN A 986 -38.56 10.03 6.83
N SER A 987 -38.72 10.32 8.11
CA SER A 987 -38.04 11.46 8.75
C SER A 987 -36.50 11.34 8.69
N GLY A 988 -35.96 10.13 8.74
CA GLY A 988 -34.52 9.89 8.61
C GLY A 988 -33.95 10.22 7.23
N ILE A 989 -34.62 9.78 6.15
CA ILE A 989 -34.21 10.11 4.77
C ILE A 989 -34.45 11.59 4.46
N ASP A 990 -35.57 12.15 4.91
CA ASP A 990 -35.91 13.56 4.70
C ASP A 990 -34.89 14.48 5.39
N SER A 991 -34.50 14.16 6.64
CA SER A 991 -33.45 14.88 7.37
C SER A 991 -32.10 14.83 6.64
N THR A 992 -31.79 13.70 6.01
CA THR A 992 -30.56 13.52 5.24
C THR A 992 -30.54 14.38 4.00
N ILE A 993 -31.61 14.31 3.20
CA ILE A 993 -31.70 15.10 1.97
C ILE A 993 -31.71 16.59 2.30
N GLN A 994 -32.37 17.02 3.38
CA GLN A 994 -32.35 18.42 3.81
C GLN A 994 -30.95 18.93 4.18
N LYS A 995 -30.07 18.08 4.72
CA LYS A 995 -28.67 18.45 5.01
C LYS A 995 -27.83 18.58 3.74
N ILE A 996 -28.07 17.72 2.75
CA ILE A 996 -27.33 17.69 1.49
C ILE A 996 -27.85 18.77 0.53
N TRP A 997 -29.16 18.99 0.52
CA TRP A 997 -29.90 19.97 -0.27
C TRP A 997 -30.74 20.89 0.64
N PRO A 998 -30.23 22.08 1.02
CA PRO A 998 -30.94 23.01 1.90
C PRO A 998 -32.33 23.46 1.38
N GLY A 999 -32.52 23.44 0.06
CA GLY A 999 -33.78 23.75 -0.63
C GLY A 999 -34.82 22.64 -0.58
N TYR A 1000 -34.48 21.43 -0.11
CA TYR A 1000 -35.42 20.32 -0.02
C TYR A 1000 -36.57 20.62 0.94
N ARG A 1001 -37.80 20.37 0.50
CA ARG A 1001 -39.03 20.44 1.30
C ARG A 1001 -39.81 19.15 1.08
N PRO A 1002 -39.98 18.28 2.09
CA PRO A 1002 -40.76 17.05 1.96
C PRO A 1002 -42.19 17.35 1.51
N GLY A 1003 -42.68 16.65 0.49
CA GLY A 1003 -44.04 16.80 -0.03
C GLY A 1003 -44.85 15.51 0.09
N SER A 1004 -44.61 14.55 -0.80
CA SER A 1004 -45.28 13.24 -0.78
C SER A 1004 -44.50 12.21 0.03
N SER A 1005 -45.19 11.17 0.50
CA SER A 1005 -44.51 10.03 1.11
C SER A 1005 -43.64 9.29 0.12
N TRP A 1006 -42.56 8.67 0.64
CA TRP A 1006 -41.69 7.80 -0.15
C TRP A 1006 -42.41 6.51 -0.53
N THR A 1007 -42.25 6.10 -1.78
CA THR A 1007 -42.78 4.83 -2.31
C THR A 1007 -41.71 4.10 -3.10
N ALA A 1008 -41.73 2.76 -3.09
CA ALA A 1008 -40.84 1.98 -3.94
C ALA A 1008 -41.33 1.99 -5.39
N VAL A 1009 -40.41 2.15 -6.34
CA VAL A 1009 -40.71 1.99 -7.77
C VAL A 1009 -41.09 0.51 -8.04
N SER A 1010 -41.80 0.24 -9.15
CA SER A 1010 -42.35 -1.07 -9.52
C SER A 1010 -41.41 -2.26 -9.24
N LYS A 1011 -41.93 -3.48 -9.02
CA LYS A 1011 -41.22 -4.65 -8.46
C LYS A 1011 -39.83 -4.99 -9.06
N LEU A 1012 -39.55 -4.66 -10.32
CA LEU A 1012 -38.21 -4.86 -10.93
C LEU A 1012 -37.17 -3.79 -10.51
N ASN A 1013 -37.66 -2.65 -10.02
CA ASN A 1013 -36.93 -1.44 -9.66
C ASN A 1013 -37.14 -1.02 -8.20
N GLU A 1014 -37.60 -1.93 -7.33
CA GLU A 1014 -37.92 -1.65 -5.92
C GLU A 1014 -36.76 -1.14 -5.05
N ARG A 1015 -35.53 -1.14 -5.59
CA ARG A 1015 -34.35 -0.52 -4.98
C ARG A 1015 -34.32 1.00 -5.13
N TRP A 1016 -35.09 1.56 -6.06
CA TRP A 1016 -35.35 3.00 -6.15
C TRP A 1016 -36.60 3.35 -5.35
N LEU A 1017 -36.45 4.34 -4.49
CA LEU A 1017 -37.55 5.00 -3.79
C LEU A 1017 -37.80 6.34 -4.46
N THR A 1018 -39.06 6.75 -4.54
CA THR A 1018 -39.48 8.01 -5.16
C THR A 1018 -40.38 8.81 -4.22
N SER A 1019 -40.20 10.13 -4.22
CA SER A 1019 -41.01 11.11 -3.48
C SER A 1019 -41.05 12.42 -4.28
N GLN A 1020 -42.04 13.28 -4.01
CA GLN A 1020 -42.18 14.62 -4.57
C GLN A 1020 -41.95 15.68 -3.49
N THR A 1021 -41.28 16.78 -3.84
CA THR A 1021 -41.15 17.93 -2.93
C THR A 1021 -42.47 18.67 -2.78
N SER A 1022 -42.63 19.44 -1.70
CA SER A 1022 -43.80 20.32 -1.52
C SER A 1022 -43.90 21.33 -2.68
N ALA A 1023 -45.11 21.59 -3.16
CA ALA A 1023 -45.36 22.67 -4.11
C ALA A 1023 -45.44 23.99 -3.35
N ASP A 1024 -44.46 24.88 -3.55
CA ASP A 1024 -44.55 26.27 -3.12
C ASP A 1024 -45.14 27.10 -4.27
N GLY A 1025 -45.98 28.10 -3.97
CA GLY A 1025 -46.90 28.78 -4.92
C GLY A 1025 -46.32 29.45 -6.18
N SER A 1026 -45.04 29.24 -6.49
CA SER A 1026 -44.32 29.71 -7.68
C SER A 1026 -43.48 28.64 -8.41
N TYR A 1027 -43.38 27.39 -7.91
CA TYR A 1027 -42.55 26.33 -8.54
C TYR A 1027 -43.26 24.97 -8.59
N LEU A 1028 -43.01 24.20 -9.67
CA LEU A 1028 -43.50 22.83 -9.81
C LEU A 1028 -42.78 21.90 -8.81
N PRO A 1029 -43.47 20.88 -8.24
CA PRO A 1029 -42.84 19.90 -7.36
C PRO A 1029 -41.77 19.10 -8.11
N PHE A 1030 -40.61 18.92 -7.49
CA PHE A 1030 -39.51 18.11 -8.03
C PHE A 1030 -39.71 16.64 -7.65
N CYS A 1031 -39.43 15.74 -8.60
CA CYS A 1031 -39.43 14.30 -8.34
C CYS A 1031 -38.04 13.86 -7.87
N VAL A 1032 -37.95 13.32 -6.66
CA VAL A 1032 -36.70 12.87 -6.03
C VAL A 1032 -36.65 11.35 -6.04
N HIS A 1033 -35.55 10.79 -6.54
CA HIS A 1033 -35.30 9.36 -6.53
C HIS A 1033 -34.06 9.04 -5.68
N TYR A 1034 -34.18 8.03 -4.81
CA TYR A 1034 -33.07 7.54 -4.00
C TYR A 1034 -32.89 6.04 -4.21
N ASN A 1035 -31.67 5.62 -4.56
CA ASN A 1035 -31.32 4.21 -4.67
C ASN A 1035 -30.72 3.71 -3.35
N VAL A 1036 -31.42 2.77 -2.72
CA VAL A 1036 -31.05 2.21 -1.41
C VAL A 1036 -29.75 1.39 -1.49
N LEU A 1037 -29.43 0.84 -2.66
CA LEU A 1037 -28.29 -0.06 -2.85
C LEU A 1037 -26.97 0.70 -3.04
N ASP A 1038 -26.93 1.68 -3.93
CA ASP A 1038 -25.69 2.38 -4.29
C ASP A 1038 -25.61 3.81 -3.72
N GLY A 1039 -26.69 4.34 -3.15
CA GLY A 1039 -26.75 5.69 -2.58
C GLY A 1039 -27.06 6.80 -3.57
N SER A 1040 -27.35 6.49 -4.84
CA SER A 1040 -27.66 7.50 -5.86
C SER A 1040 -28.86 8.37 -5.46
N LEU A 1041 -28.68 9.68 -5.50
CA LEU A 1041 -29.74 10.67 -5.28
C LEU A 1041 -29.96 11.50 -6.56
N LEU A 1042 -31.15 11.36 -7.15
CA LEU A 1042 -31.53 12.05 -8.38
C LEU A 1042 -32.68 13.03 -8.13
N VAL A 1043 -32.62 14.21 -8.74
CA VAL A 1043 -33.70 15.20 -8.77
C VAL A 1043 -34.11 15.39 -10.23
N ASN A 1044 -35.37 15.11 -10.55
CA ASN A 1044 -35.91 15.05 -11.92
C ASN A 1044 -35.06 14.16 -12.87
N GLY A 1045 -34.51 13.07 -12.34
CA GLY A 1045 -33.70 12.11 -13.12
C GLY A 1045 -32.23 12.49 -13.30
N LEU A 1046 -31.77 13.61 -12.72
CA LEU A 1046 -30.38 14.06 -12.79
C LEU A 1046 -29.70 13.97 -11.42
N PRO A 1047 -28.40 13.58 -11.33
CA PRO A 1047 -27.68 13.57 -10.06
C PRO A 1047 -27.58 14.97 -9.46
N LEU A 1048 -27.78 15.06 -8.14
CA LEU A 1048 -27.83 16.35 -7.44
C LEU A 1048 -26.45 17.02 -7.31
N THR A 1049 -25.43 16.26 -6.91
CA THR A 1049 -24.16 16.82 -6.41
C THR A 1049 -23.00 16.60 -7.37
N ARG A 1050 -23.20 15.88 -8.48
CA ARG A 1050 -22.16 15.52 -9.45
C ARG A 1050 -22.70 15.51 -10.87
N LEU A 1051 -21.81 15.54 -11.84
CA LEU A 1051 -22.19 15.36 -13.25
C LEU A 1051 -22.62 13.90 -13.51
N PRO A 1052 -23.53 13.65 -14.46
CA PRO A 1052 -23.83 12.28 -14.86
C PRO A 1052 -22.57 11.56 -15.35
N ARG A 1053 -22.39 10.28 -14.98
CA ARG A 1053 -21.19 9.50 -15.32
C ARG A 1053 -20.86 9.49 -16.83
N SER A 1054 -21.86 9.57 -17.69
CA SER A 1054 -21.67 9.66 -19.15
C SER A 1054 -20.89 10.90 -19.59
N TYR A 1055 -21.00 12.00 -18.84
CA TYR A 1055 -20.21 13.21 -19.08
C TYR A 1055 -18.80 13.05 -18.52
N GLU A 1056 -18.66 12.51 -17.30
CA GLU A 1056 -17.35 12.33 -16.65
C GLU A 1056 -16.45 11.31 -17.41
N LEU A 1057 -17.06 10.30 -18.04
CA LEU A 1057 -16.41 9.29 -18.87
C LEU A 1057 -16.13 9.75 -20.31
N HIS A 1058 -16.65 10.91 -20.73
CA HIS A 1058 -16.47 11.38 -22.09
C HIS A 1058 -15.02 11.83 -22.32
N ASP A 1059 -14.37 11.40 -23.41
CA ASP A 1059 -12.95 11.69 -23.69
C ASP A 1059 -12.60 13.18 -23.57
N THR A 1060 -13.48 14.06 -24.06
CA THR A 1060 -13.34 15.51 -23.92
C THR A 1060 -13.30 15.97 -22.46
N TYR A 1061 -14.14 15.41 -21.58
CA TYR A 1061 -14.14 15.75 -20.17
C TYR A 1061 -12.83 15.28 -19.52
N THR A 1062 -12.46 14.02 -19.72
CA THR A 1062 -11.20 13.45 -19.20
C THR A 1062 -9.97 14.22 -19.71
N ARG A 1063 -9.99 14.71 -20.95
CA ARG A 1063 -8.91 15.52 -21.52
C ARG A 1063 -8.83 16.93 -20.92
N LEU A 1064 -9.97 17.57 -20.65
CA LEU A 1064 -10.02 18.96 -20.20
C LEU A 1064 -9.87 19.12 -18.68
N PHE A 1065 -10.43 18.17 -17.93
CA PHE A 1065 -10.56 18.24 -16.47
C PHE A 1065 -9.72 17.19 -15.74
N ASP A 1066 -8.93 16.42 -16.51
CA ASP A 1066 -8.15 15.27 -16.03
C ASP A 1066 -9.04 14.29 -15.22
N LYS A 1067 -8.48 13.55 -14.25
CA LYS A 1067 -9.21 12.66 -13.34
C LYS A 1067 -9.82 13.37 -12.11
N VAL A 1068 -10.00 14.68 -12.15
CA VAL A 1068 -10.54 15.45 -11.01
C VAL A 1068 -12.07 15.34 -10.97
N ASN A 1069 -12.62 14.83 -9.86
CA ASN A 1069 -14.06 14.80 -9.63
C ASN A 1069 -14.57 16.19 -9.22
N TYR A 1070 -15.32 16.87 -10.09
CA TYR A 1070 -15.98 18.12 -9.77
C TYR A 1070 -17.38 17.86 -9.23
N LEU A 1071 -17.64 18.29 -7.99
CA LEU A 1071 -18.99 18.32 -7.43
C LEU A 1071 -19.70 19.61 -7.81
N LEU A 1072 -20.96 19.50 -8.19
CA LEU A 1072 -21.84 20.62 -8.49
C LEU A 1072 -22.24 21.32 -7.18
N LYS A 1073 -22.09 22.64 -7.14
CA LYS A 1073 -22.69 23.49 -6.11
C LYS A 1073 -24.09 23.87 -6.57
N TYR A 1074 -25.11 23.39 -5.86
CA TYR A 1074 -26.45 23.95 -5.95
C TYR A 1074 -26.54 25.11 -4.95
N GLU A 1075 -26.68 26.34 -5.47
CA GLU A 1075 -27.07 27.53 -4.69
C GLU A 1075 -28.59 27.68 -4.67
#